data_AF-A0A314Z597-F1
#
_entry.id   AF-A0A314Z597-F1
#
_cell.length_a   1.000
_cell.length_b   1.000
_cell.length_c   1.000
_cell.angle_alpha   90.00
_cell.angle_beta   90.00
_cell.angle_gamma   90.00
#
_symmetry.space_group_name_H-M   'P 1'
#
loop_
_entity.id
_entity.type
_entity.pdbx_description
1 polymer ?
#
loop_
_entity_poly.entity_id
_entity_poly.type
_entity_poly.pdbx_seq_one_letter_code
_entity_poly.pdbx_strand_id
1 'polypeptide(L)'
;MALRPGLVLSISLLQVVLCFLSLAYAQTSVTSNATAGVRHSEEYCAMYGICGKRSDGKYLNCPFGSPSVKPDDLLSSKVQSLCPTITGNVCCTETQFDTLRSQVQQAIPFLVGCPACLRNFLNLFCELTCSPSQSLFINVTSVAKVNNNLTVDGIDFYITDAYGEGLYDSCKDVKFGTMNSRAMEFIGAGAKNFKEWFTFIGRQAPSNVPGSPYAIRFSSSVTESSAMKPMNVSTYSCGDNSLGCSCGDCPSSTVCSNTVSPVSRKGGSCSVRIGSVKAKCIDLAVAILYIVLVSVFFGWGRRMKILRCRCLKMLLTLEMVSNFQLCKDTCQNFQVTAIPCRMIATYQIFMLVKAEMVSYLKDYILMYRRYGTWVARNPIIVLCSSLALVLLLCLGLIRFKVETRPEKLWVGPGSKAAEEKNFFDSHLAPFYRIEQLILATIPEVKHGSSPSIVTEDNIKLLFEIQKKVDGIKANYSGSVISLADICMKPMDKDCATQSVLQYFKMNPANYDDYGGVEHLKYCFEHYSSADKCMSAFKGPLDPSTALGGFSGKNYSEATAFLVTYPVNNAISKEENETERAVAWEKAFIKLAKDELLQMVQSRNLTLSFSSESSVEEELKRESSADAITILISYLVMFAYISLTLGDSPRLSSFYISSKVLLGLSGVVLVMLSVLGSVGF
;
A
#
# COMPACT_ATOMS: atom_id res chain seq x y z
N MET A 1 80.90 -0.66 -70.32
CA MET A 1 81.96 0.37 -70.29
C MET A 1 82.03 0.88 -68.86
N ALA A 2 82.96 0.37 -68.04
CA ALA A 2 84.29 0.96 -67.75
C ALA A 2 84.16 2.35 -67.08
N LEU A 3 84.77 2.72 -65.95
CA LEU A 3 85.70 2.13 -64.99
C LEU A 3 85.61 3.01 -63.69
N ARG A 4 86.06 2.47 -62.54
CA ARG A 4 86.31 3.08 -61.19
C ARG A 4 87.13 4.41 -61.18
N PRO A 5 87.56 4.97 -60.02
CA PRO A 5 86.92 5.32 -58.73
C PRO A 5 87.34 6.74 -58.25
N GLY A 6 86.65 7.35 -57.26
CA GLY A 6 87.23 8.50 -56.56
C GLY A 6 86.26 9.47 -55.90
N LEU A 7 85.56 9.02 -54.86
CA LEU A 7 84.96 9.95 -53.88
C LEU A 7 84.62 9.22 -52.55
N VAL A 8 85.62 8.57 -51.96
CA VAL A 8 85.52 8.00 -50.60
C VAL A 8 86.64 8.60 -49.77
N LEU A 9 86.53 9.90 -49.45
CA LEU A 9 87.42 10.54 -48.47
C LEU A 9 86.84 11.78 -47.76
N SER A 10 85.56 12.10 -47.94
CA SER A 10 84.92 13.28 -47.33
C SER A 10 83.73 12.98 -46.41
N ILE A 11 83.47 11.71 -46.07
CA ILE A 11 82.39 11.31 -45.15
C ILE A 11 82.93 10.79 -43.79
N SER A 12 84.24 10.52 -43.68
CA SER A 12 84.83 9.90 -42.48
C SER A 12 85.33 10.89 -41.42
N LEU A 13 85.17 12.21 -41.61
CA LEU A 13 85.61 13.24 -40.66
C LEU A 13 84.47 13.92 -39.90
N LEU A 14 83.20 13.66 -40.27
CA LEU A 14 82.03 14.21 -39.58
C LEU A 14 81.44 13.26 -38.52
N GLN A 15 81.86 11.98 -38.49
CA GLN A 15 81.39 10.98 -37.52
C GLN A 15 82.25 10.87 -36.25
N VAL A 16 83.39 11.56 -36.17
CA VAL A 16 84.28 11.52 -34.99
C VAL A 16 84.00 12.63 -33.97
N VAL A 17 83.26 13.69 -34.34
CA VAL A 17 82.96 14.82 -33.44
C VAL A 17 81.63 14.64 -32.68
N LEU A 18 80.72 13.78 -33.15
CA LEU A 18 79.40 13.55 -32.52
C LEU A 18 79.37 12.43 -31.47
N CYS A 19 80.49 11.71 -31.26
CA CYS A 19 80.58 10.63 -30.26
C CYS A 19 81.33 11.01 -28.96
N PHE A 20 81.83 12.23 -28.81
CA PHE A 20 82.59 12.67 -27.62
C PHE A 20 81.81 13.56 -26.63
N LEU A 21 80.50 13.78 -26.83
CA LEU A 21 79.67 14.60 -25.92
C LEU A 21 78.70 13.79 -25.04
N SER A 22 78.83 12.46 -25.02
CA SER A 22 78.06 11.59 -24.14
C SER A 22 78.98 10.65 -23.38
N LEU A 23 79.55 11.14 -22.27
CA LEU A 23 79.89 10.41 -21.02
C LEU A 23 80.85 11.24 -20.17
N ALA A 24 80.32 12.25 -19.49
CA ALA A 24 80.87 12.76 -18.23
C ALA A 24 79.70 13.09 -17.32
N TYR A 25 79.10 12.04 -16.75
CA TYR A 25 78.24 12.15 -15.60
C TYR A 25 79.15 12.35 -14.39
N ALA A 26 79.00 13.47 -13.68
CA ALA A 26 78.69 13.50 -12.25
C ALA A 26 79.10 14.81 -11.57
N GLN A 27 78.16 15.30 -10.74
CA GLN A 27 78.34 16.25 -9.63
C GLN A 27 78.37 17.75 -9.97
N THR A 28 77.17 18.29 -10.16
CA THR A 28 76.81 19.56 -9.51
C THR A 28 75.47 19.40 -8.82
N SER A 29 75.53 19.40 -7.50
CA SER A 29 74.42 19.58 -6.58
C SER A 29 73.71 20.90 -6.89
N VAL A 30 72.58 20.82 -7.61
CA VAL A 30 71.63 21.93 -7.67
C VAL A 30 70.66 21.74 -6.53
N THR A 31 71.01 22.32 -5.38
CA THR A 31 70.03 22.77 -4.40
C THR A 31 69.09 23.76 -5.08
N SER A 32 68.01 23.25 -5.69
CA SER A 32 66.85 24.07 -5.99
C SER A 32 65.93 24.05 -4.77
N ASN A 33 66.21 24.96 -3.84
CA ASN A 33 65.14 25.60 -3.09
C ASN A 33 64.26 26.36 -4.10
N ALA A 34 63.43 25.61 -4.83
CA ALA A 34 62.35 26.15 -5.63
C ALA A 34 61.10 26.07 -4.76
N THR A 35 60.77 27.19 -4.15
CA THR A 35 59.42 27.48 -3.67
C THR A 35 58.42 27.07 -4.77
N ALA A 36 57.60 26.07 -4.47
CA ALA A 36 56.61 25.50 -5.37
C ALA A 36 55.62 26.57 -5.84
N GLY A 37 55.83 27.11 -7.03
CA GLY A 37 54.84 27.94 -7.72
C GLY A 37 53.72 27.04 -8.24
N VAL A 38 52.48 27.37 -7.89
CA VAL A 38 51.29 26.67 -8.38
C VAL A 38 51.19 26.90 -9.89
N ARG A 39 51.31 25.83 -10.68
CA ARG A 39 51.21 25.85 -12.14
C ARG A 39 49.82 25.41 -12.57
N HIS A 40 49.09 26.32 -13.21
CA HIS A 40 47.79 26.05 -13.83
C HIS A 40 47.96 26.08 -15.35
N SER A 41 47.93 24.93 -16.00
CA SER A 41 48.03 24.83 -17.46
C SER A 41 47.33 23.57 -17.98
N GLU A 42 47.03 23.53 -19.27
CA GLU A 42 46.60 22.30 -19.94
C GLU A 42 47.67 21.20 -19.76
N GLU A 43 47.23 19.94 -19.75
CA GLU A 43 48.06 18.75 -19.54
C GLU A 43 48.83 18.73 -18.20
N TYR A 44 48.34 19.43 -17.17
CA TYR A 44 48.94 19.48 -15.85
C TYR A 44 47.91 19.20 -14.75
N CYS A 45 48.31 18.40 -13.77
CA CYS A 45 47.51 17.91 -12.66
C CYS A 45 47.73 18.77 -11.41
N ALA A 46 46.68 19.02 -10.64
CA ALA A 46 46.77 19.67 -9.33
C ALA A 46 47.20 18.69 -8.23
N MET A 47 46.79 17.42 -8.37
CA MET A 47 47.09 16.33 -7.45
C MET A 47 47.30 15.04 -8.23
N TYR A 48 48.24 14.20 -7.79
CA TYR A 48 48.56 12.96 -8.48
C TYR A 48 49.01 11.85 -7.52
N GLY A 49 48.38 10.67 -7.61
CA GLY A 49 48.66 9.53 -6.73
C GLY A 49 48.00 9.61 -5.34
N ILE A 50 48.07 8.50 -4.60
CA ILE A 50 47.56 8.36 -3.22
C ILE A 50 48.74 8.39 -2.25
N CYS A 51 48.73 9.32 -1.30
CA CYS A 51 49.82 9.52 -0.35
C CYS A 51 49.48 9.07 1.08
N GLY A 52 48.20 8.83 1.38
CA GLY A 52 47.79 8.41 2.70
C GLY A 52 46.41 7.78 2.74
N LYS A 53 46.06 7.27 3.92
CA LYS A 53 44.79 6.63 4.21
C LYS A 53 44.33 7.12 5.57
N ARG A 54 43.11 7.63 5.66
CA ARG A 54 42.47 8.06 6.90
C ARG A 54 42.13 6.83 7.76
N SER A 55 41.96 7.03 9.06
CA SER A 55 41.69 5.96 10.04
C SER A 55 40.44 5.11 9.72
N ASP A 56 39.48 5.66 8.99
CA ASP A 56 38.25 4.97 8.54
C ASP A 56 38.41 4.23 7.20
N GLY A 57 39.62 4.23 6.65
CA GLY A 57 39.95 3.48 5.44
C GLY A 57 39.85 4.27 4.13
N LYS A 58 39.51 5.56 4.17
CA LYS A 58 39.44 6.39 2.95
C LYS A 58 40.83 6.85 2.48
N TYR A 59 41.09 6.70 1.19
CA TYR A 59 42.35 7.12 0.57
C TYR A 59 42.39 8.63 0.33
N LEU A 60 43.59 9.22 0.50
CA LEU A 60 43.85 10.65 0.33
C LEU A 60 44.90 10.88 -0.76
N ASN A 61 44.63 11.85 -1.63
CA ASN A 61 45.51 12.18 -2.75
C ASN A 61 46.77 12.93 -2.28
N CYS A 62 47.84 12.83 -3.06
CA CYS A 62 49.05 13.62 -2.86
C CYS A 62 48.83 15.08 -3.31
N PRO A 63 49.32 16.08 -2.56
CA PRO A 63 49.13 17.50 -2.88
C PRO A 63 50.09 18.03 -3.96
N PHE A 64 50.89 17.15 -4.56
CA PHE A 64 51.89 17.54 -5.55
C PHE A 64 51.30 17.49 -6.95
N GLY A 65 51.41 18.61 -7.68
CA GLY A 65 51.04 18.65 -9.09
C GLY A 65 52.09 17.99 -9.98
N SER A 66 51.64 17.36 -11.06
CA SER A 66 52.50 16.69 -12.04
C SER A 66 51.99 16.94 -13.46
N PRO A 67 52.82 16.78 -14.51
CA PRO A 67 52.30 16.66 -15.86
C PRO A 67 51.33 15.47 -15.96
N SER A 68 50.32 15.59 -16.83
CA SER A 68 49.42 14.48 -17.16
C SER A 68 50.20 13.34 -17.82
N VAL A 69 49.80 12.11 -17.52
CA VAL A 69 50.54 10.90 -17.94
C VAL A 69 49.71 10.13 -18.95
N LYS A 70 50.35 9.61 -20.00
CA LYS A 70 49.70 8.69 -20.92
C LYS A 70 49.46 7.34 -20.21
N PRO A 71 48.21 6.91 -20.03
CA PRO A 71 47.92 5.63 -19.37
C PRO A 71 48.36 4.45 -20.25
N ASP A 72 48.63 3.31 -19.63
CA ASP A 72 48.78 2.03 -20.29
C ASP A 72 47.43 1.54 -20.86
N ASP A 73 47.47 0.59 -21.80
CA ASP A 73 46.27 0.14 -22.51
C ASP A 73 45.19 -0.41 -21.55
N LEU A 74 45.61 -1.08 -20.47
CA LEU A 74 44.72 -1.61 -19.44
C LEU A 74 44.01 -0.46 -18.70
N LEU A 75 44.76 0.51 -18.16
CA LEU A 75 44.18 1.67 -17.47
C LEU A 75 43.33 2.52 -18.41
N SER A 76 43.74 2.70 -19.67
CA SER A 76 42.96 3.43 -20.67
C SER A 76 41.58 2.78 -20.87
N SER A 77 41.53 1.45 -20.99
CA SER A 77 40.26 0.71 -21.09
C SER A 77 39.39 0.83 -19.83
N LYS A 78 40.01 0.78 -18.64
CA LYS A 78 39.32 1.00 -17.36
C LYS A 78 38.70 2.40 -17.30
N VAL A 79 39.47 3.44 -17.62
CA VAL A 79 39.01 4.84 -17.62
C VAL A 79 37.84 5.02 -18.59
N GLN A 80 37.95 4.50 -19.82
CA GLN A 80 36.88 4.61 -20.81
C GLN A 80 35.57 3.93 -20.37
N SER A 81 35.63 2.86 -19.57
CA SER A 81 34.44 2.15 -19.08
C SER A 81 33.54 3.01 -18.17
N LEU A 82 34.13 3.93 -17.40
CA LEU A 82 33.41 4.80 -16.46
C LEU A 82 33.30 6.23 -16.98
N CYS A 83 34.39 6.74 -17.56
CA CYS A 83 34.63 8.12 -17.97
C CYS A 83 34.91 8.21 -19.49
N PRO A 84 33.93 7.93 -20.36
CA PRO A 84 34.13 7.90 -21.81
C PRO A 84 34.44 9.28 -22.41
N THR A 85 34.23 10.37 -21.68
CA THR A 85 34.56 11.74 -22.10
C THR A 85 36.07 12.03 -22.04
N ILE A 86 36.83 11.29 -21.23
CA ILE A 86 38.26 11.48 -21.07
C ILE A 86 39.00 10.58 -22.07
N THR A 87 39.71 11.19 -23.01
CA THR A 87 40.53 10.50 -24.01
C THR A 87 41.97 11.04 -23.97
N GLY A 88 42.96 10.16 -24.07
CA GLY A 88 44.37 10.54 -24.07
C GLY A 88 45.02 10.50 -22.68
N ASN A 89 45.79 11.54 -22.35
CA ASN A 89 46.52 11.64 -21.08
C ASN A 89 45.55 11.77 -19.90
N VAL A 90 45.96 11.29 -18.71
CA VAL A 90 45.15 11.31 -17.49
C VAL A 90 45.96 11.77 -16.29
N CYS A 91 45.25 12.34 -15.31
CA CYS A 91 45.82 12.79 -14.03
C CYS A 91 45.57 11.81 -12.87
N CYS A 92 45.33 10.53 -13.17
CA CYS A 92 45.07 9.52 -12.15
C CYS A 92 45.91 8.26 -12.34
N THR A 93 46.27 7.63 -11.23
CA THR A 93 46.86 6.28 -11.21
C THR A 93 45.77 5.21 -11.26
N GLU A 94 46.14 3.96 -11.56
CA GLU A 94 45.20 2.82 -11.51
C GLU A 94 44.52 2.69 -10.14
N THR A 95 45.26 2.86 -9.06
CA THR A 95 44.73 2.81 -7.69
C THR A 95 43.78 3.96 -7.38
N GLN A 96 44.02 5.17 -7.90
CA GLN A 96 43.08 6.29 -7.79
C GLN A 96 41.80 6.04 -8.57
N PHE A 97 41.91 5.48 -9.79
CA PHE A 97 40.75 5.16 -10.61
C PHE A 97 39.89 4.05 -9.98
N ASP A 98 40.50 2.97 -9.47
CA ASP A 98 39.76 1.90 -8.81
C ASP A 98 39.10 2.41 -7.50
N THR A 99 39.75 3.33 -6.79
CA THR A 99 39.15 4.04 -5.66
C THR A 99 37.94 4.87 -6.08
N LEU A 100 38.07 5.71 -7.12
CA LEU A 100 36.95 6.48 -7.69
C LEU A 100 35.78 5.56 -8.03
N ARG A 101 36.05 4.47 -8.76
CA ARG A 101 35.03 3.50 -9.19
C ARG A 101 34.25 2.94 -8.00
N SER A 102 34.93 2.48 -6.96
CA SER A 102 34.27 1.94 -5.76
C SER A 102 33.44 2.98 -5.00
N GLN A 103 33.84 4.25 -5.03
CA GLN A 103 33.10 5.33 -4.37
C GLN A 103 31.83 5.71 -5.14
N VAL A 104 31.93 5.91 -6.46
CA VAL A 104 30.75 6.27 -7.27
C VAL A 104 29.76 5.13 -7.41
N GLN A 105 30.22 3.87 -7.33
CA GLN A 105 29.36 2.67 -7.37
C GLN A 105 28.26 2.66 -6.31
N GLN A 106 28.48 3.31 -5.16
CA GLN A 106 27.48 3.42 -4.09
C GLN A 106 26.29 4.31 -4.50
N ALA A 107 26.49 5.28 -5.40
CA ALA A 107 25.45 6.19 -5.87
C ALA A 107 24.66 5.65 -7.08
N ILE A 108 25.24 4.70 -7.83
CA ILE A 108 24.63 4.15 -9.07
C ILE A 108 23.21 3.60 -8.85
N PRO A 109 22.92 2.80 -7.81
CA PRO A 109 21.58 2.23 -7.60
C PRO A 109 20.47 3.28 -7.43
N PHE A 110 20.82 4.52 -7.06
CA PHE A 110 19.86 5.62 -6.94
C PHE A 110 19.63 6.35 -8.27
N LEU A 111 20.63 6.36 -9.15
CA LEU A 111 20.61 7.14 -10.40
C LEU A 111 20.33 6.31 -11.65
N VAL A 112 20.32 4.98 -11.53
CA VAL A 112 20.10 4.03 -12.63
C VAL A 112 18.78 4.26 -13.39
N GLY A 113 17.76 4.85 -12.74
CA GLY A 113 16.49 5.19 -13.39
C GLY A 113 16.64 6.22 -14.54
N CYS A 114 17.72 7.01 -14.54
CA CYS A 114 17.96 8.04 -15.55
C CYS A 114 19.43 8.05 -16.02
N PRO A 115 19.71 7.49 -17.22
CA PRO A 115 21.07 7.43 -17.76
C PRO A 115 21.74 8.80 -17.95
N ALA A 116 21.00 9.84 -18.33
CA ALA A 116 21.53 11.20 -18.47
C ALA A 116 22.05 11.75 -17.13
N CYS A 117 21.24 11.62 -16.06
CA CYS A 117 21.64 12.02 -14.72
C CYS A 117 22.89 11.25 -14.26
N LEU A 118 22.88 9.93 -14.40
CA LEU A 118 24.03 9.10 -14.03
C LEU A 118 25.30 9.51 -14.79
N ARG A 119 25.19 9.79 -16.10
CA ARG A 119 26.33 10.24 -16.91
C ARG A 119 26.88 11.59 -16.44
N ASN A 120 26.01 12.57 -16.20
CA ASN A 120 26.43 13.88 -15.68
C ASN A 120 27.11 13.73 -14.31
N PHE A 121 26.54 12.92 -13.42
CA PHE A 121 27.10 12.67 -12.09
C PHE A 121 28.49 12.02 -12.15
N LEU A 122 28.66 11.01 -13.03
CA LEU A 122 29.96 10.38 -13.24
C LEU A 122 30.97 11.37 -13.84
N ASN A 123 30.58 12.17 -14.83
CA ASN A 123 31.46 13.16 -15.47
C ASN A 123 32.05 14.14 -14.44
N LEU A 124 31.27 14.58 -13.45
CA LEU A 124 31.76 15.47 -12.38
C LEU A 124 32.97 14.87 -11.64
N PHE A 125 32.88 13.61 -11.21
CA PHE A 125 33.97 12.96 -10.46
C PHE A 125 35.09 12.45 -11.36
N CYS A 126 34.80 12.11 -12.61
CA CYS A 126 35.78 11.79 -13.64
C CYS A 126 36.69 12.99 -13.90
N GLU A 127 36.12 14.18 -14.12
CA GLU A 127 36.89 15.41 -14.35
C GLU A 127 37.66 15.81 -13.09
N LEU A 128 37.07 15.66 -11.90
CA LEU A 128 37.75 15.93 -10.64
C LEU A 128 39.01 15.06 -10.46
N THR A 129 38.94 13.79 -10.85
CA THR A 129 39.97 12.80 -10.51
C THR A 129 41.00 12.58 -11.61
N CYS A 130 40.56 12.46 -12.86
CA CYS A 130 41.37 11.93 -13.96
C CYS A 130 41.58 12.92 -15.12
N SER A 131 40.98 14.11 -15.10
CA SER A 131 41.08 15.06 -16.22
C SER A 131 42.53 15.44 -16.53
N PRO A 132 42.98 15.44 -17.80
CA PRO A 132 44.34 15.87 -18.16
C PRO A 132 44.63 17.34 -17.81
N SER A 133 43.60 18.17 -17.72
CA SER A 133 43.71 19.60 -17.43
C SER A 133 43.21 19.97 -16.03
N GLN A 134 43.28 19.02 -15.09
CA GLN A 134 42.79 19.15 -13.71
C GLN A 134 43.28 20.45 -13.02
N SER A 135 44.51 20.89 -13.27
CA SER A 135 45.06 22.10 -12.66
C SER A 135 44.35 23.40 -13.08
N LEU A 136 43.60 23.43 -14.19
CA LEU A 136 42.88 24.63 -14.61
C LEU A 136 41.69 24.95 -13.71
N PHE A 137 41.04 23.94 -13.15
CA PHE A 137 39.80 24.10 -12.38
C PHE A 137 39.88 23.55 -10.95
N ILE A 138 41.00 22.96 -10.53
CA ILE A 138 41.21 22.53 -9.14
C ILE A 138 42.38 23.28 -8.51
N ASN A 139 42.17 23.79 -7.30
CA ASN A 139 43.22 24.34 -6.45
C ASN A 139 43.26 23.61 -5.10
N VAL A 140 44.45 23.23 -4.64
CA VAL A 140 44.62 22.59 -3.33
C VAL A 140 44.73 23.67 -2.27
N THR A 141 43.76 23.74 -1.37
CA THR A 141 43.65 24.83 -0.37
C THR A 141 44.25 24.44 0.98
N SER A 142 44.09 23.19 1.41
CA SER A 142 44.68 22.69 2.65
C SER A 142 45.36 21.32 2.45
N VAL A 143 46.46 21.15 3.18
CA VAL A 143 47.27 19.92 3.19
C VAL A 143 47.43 19.48 4.65
N ALA A 144 47.15 18.22 4.92
CA ALA A 144 47.36 17.59 6.23
C ALA A 144 48.53 16.60 6.16
N LYS A 145 49.12 16.28 7.32
CA LYS A 145 50.16 15.26 7.42
C LYS A 145 49.56 13.98 8.02
N VAL A 146 49.50 12.91 7.23
CA VAL A 146 48.96 11.61 7.63
C VAL A 146 50.03 10.55 7.43
N ASN A 147 50.36 9.79 8.49
CA ASN A 147 51.41 8.76 8.46
C ASN A 147 52.75 9.25 7.89
N ASN A 148 53.18 10.45 8.29
CA ASN A 148 54.37 11.16 7.81
C ASN A 148 54.37 11.64 6.35
N ASN A 149 53.33 11.36 5.57
CA ASN A 149 53.17 11.88 4.21
C ASN A 149 52.26 13.11 4.19
N LEU A 150 52.50 14.03 3.25
CA LEU A 150 51.61 15.16 2.98
C LEU A 150 50.45 14.68 2.10
N THR A 151 49.22 14.99 2.51
CA THR A 151 47.98 14.58 1.85
C THR A 151 47.04 15.75 1.70
N VAL A 152 46.26 15.78 0.62
CA VAL A 152 45.20 16.78 0.41
C VAL A 152 44.15 16.67 1.51
N ASP A 153 43.80 17.81 2.10
CA ASP A 153 42.77 17.95 3.14
C ASP A 153 41.60 18.84 2.69
N GLY A 154 41.83 19.70 1.71
CA GLY A 154 40.82 20.59 1.14
C GLY A 154 41.18 21.04 -0.27
N ILE A 155 40.17 21.13 -1.14
CA ILE A 155 40.30 21.67 -2.49
C ILE A 155 39.20 22.67 -2.82
N ASP A 156 39.52 23.64 -3.67
CA ASP A 156 38.55 24.45 -4.39
C ASP A 156 38.39 23.88 -5.80
N PHE A 157 37.15 23.57 -6.18
CA PHE A 157 36.79 23.06 -7.49
C PHE A 157 35.93 24.10 -8.22
N TYR A 158 36.49 24.69 -9.26
CA TYR A 158 35.84 25.71 -10.07
C TYR A 158 34.98 25.09 -11.17
N ILE A 159 33.67 25.28 -11.09
CA ILE A 159 32.69 24.71 -12.01
C ILE A 159 31.72 25.79 -12.48
N THR A 160 31.33 25.77 -13.75
CA THR A 160 30.32 26.67 -14.27
C THR A 160 28.93 26.41 -13.65
N ASP A 161 28.19 27.48 -13.34
CA ASP A 161 26.83 27.36 -12.79
C ASP A 161 25.89 26.59 -13.76
N ALA A 162 26.08 26.76 -15.07
CA ALA A 162 25.34 26.03 -16.09
C ALA A 162 25.52 24.50 -16.01
N TYR A 163 26.72 24.03 -15.69
CA TYR A 163 26.96 22.60 -15.48
C TYR A 163 26.26 22.10 -14.21
N GLY A 164 26.37 22.86 -13.11
CA GLY A 164 25.72 22.52 -11.84
C GLY A 164 24.19 22.44 -11.97
N GLU A 165 23.59 23.43 -12.62
CA GLU A 165 22.15 23.47 -12.89
C GLU A 165 21.71 22.32 -13.81
N GLY A 166 22.42 22.08 -14.91
CA GLY A 166 22.11 20.97 -15.82
C GLY A 166 22.23 19.58 -15.16
N LEU A 167 23.24 19.39 -14.31
CA LEU A 167 23.38 18.17 -13.51
C LEU A 167 22.21 18.01 -12.53
N TYR A 168 21.88 19.03 -11.76
CA TYR A 168 20.75 18.98 -10.82
C TYR A 168 19.41 18.73 -11.52
N ASP A 169 19.13 19.46 -12.60
CA ASP A 169 17.88 19.32 -13.35
C ASP A 169 17.73 17.96 -14.02
N SER A 170 18.83 17.33 -14.44
CA SER A 170 18.79 15.96 -14.95
C SER A 170 18.42 14.93 -13.89
N CYS A 171 18.66 15.22 -12.60
CA CYS A 171 18.57 14.28 -11.48
C CYS A 171 17.40 14.52 -10.51
N LYS A 172 16.83 15.73 -10.47
CA LYS A 172 15.88 16.16 -9.43
C LYS A 172 14.58 15.34 -9.32
N ASP A 173 14.15 14.73 -10.43
CA ASP A 173 12.91 13.97 -10.52
C ASP A 173 13.13 12.45 -10.60
N VAL A 174 14.39 12.00 -10.58
CA VAL A 174 14.75 10.58 -10.62
C VAL A 174 14.24 9.89 -9.36
N LYS A 175 13.55 8.77 -9.53
CA LYS A 175 12.96 7.99 -8.43
C LYS A 175 13.83 6.79 -8.09
N PHE A 176 13.96 6.55 -6.79
CA PHE A 176 14.48 5.30 -6.28
C PHE A 176 13.35 4.29 -6.13
N GLY A 177 13.26 3.35 -7.08
CA GLY A 177 12.09 2.50 -7.27
C GLY A 177 11.68 1.65 -6.06
N THR A 178 12.61 1.25 -5.20
CA THR A 178 12.31 0.40 -4.03
C THR A 178 11.56 1.14 -2.91
N MET A 179 11.74 2.46 -2.81
CA MET A 179 11.12 3.29 -1.77
C MET A 179 10.12 4.31 -2.34
N ASN A 180 9.98 4.39 -3.67
CA ASN A 180 9.16 5.38 -4.36
C ASN A 180 9.45 6.84 -3.94
N SER A 181 10.67 7.10 -3.46
CA SER A 181 11.18 8.42 -3.08
C SER A 181 12.15 8.94 -4.13
N ARG A 182 12.51 10.23 -4.05
CA ARG A 182 13.44 10.84 -5.02
C ARG A 182 14.88 10.44 -4.69
N ALA A 183 15.68 10.13 -5.70
CA ALA A 183 17.09 9.79 -5.55
C ALA A 183 17.87 10.88 -4.80
N MET A 184 17.52 12.15 -5.04
CA MET A 184 18.08 13.33 -4.38
C MET A 184 17.89 13.35 -2.86
N GLU A 185 16.89 12.65 -2.32
CA GLU A 185 16.74 12.52 -0.86
C GLU A 185 17.92 11.72 -0.27
N PHE A 186 18.50 10.77 -1.00
CA PHE A 186 19.64 9.96 -0.54
C PHE A 186 21.00 10.58 -0.90
N ILE A 187 21.18 10.96 -2.18
CA ILE A 187 22.49 11.40 -2.68
C ILE A 187 22.73 12.91 -2.54
N GLY A 188 21.69 13.67 -2.19
CA GLY A 188 21.75 15.12 -2.03
C GLY A 188 21.17 15.61 -0.71
N ALA A 189 20.83 14.72 0.22
CA ALA A 189 20.16 15.05 1.48
C ALA A 189 18.94 15.98 1.30
N GLY A 190 18.16 15.78 0.24
CA GLY A 190 16.95 16.58 -0.02
C GLY A 190 17.22 17.98 -0.58
N ALA A 191 18.42 18.25 -1.12
CA ALA A 191 18.78 19.51 -1.75
C ALA A 191 17.74 19.99 -2.77
N LYS A 192 17.36 21.27 -2.69
CA LYS A 192 16.36 21.91 -3.56
C LYS A 192 16.96 22.62 -4.76
N ASN A 193 18.28 22.80 -4.77
CA ASN A 193 19.04 23.41 -5.85
C ASN A 193 20.45 22.80 -5.94
N PHE A 194 21.15 23.07 -7.03
CA PHE A 194 22.49 22.50 -7.27
C PHE A 194 23.53 22.96 -6.23
N LYS A 195 23.40 24.18 -5.67
CA LYS A 195 24.36 24.73 -4.69
C LYS A 195 24.29 23.97 -3.36
N GLU A 196 23.08 23.72 -2.88
CA GLU A 196 22.83 22.86 -1.71
C GLU A 196 23.37 21.45 -1.96
N TRP A 197 23.12 20.90 -3.15
CA TRP A 197 23.62 19.56 -3.50
C TRP A 197 25.15 19.51 -3.49
N PHE A 198 25.81 20.47 -4.13
CA PHE A 198 27.27 20.58 -4.17
C PHE A 198 27.87 20.79 -2.78
N THR A 199 27.21 21.58 -1.94
CA THR A 199 27.61 21.74 -0.53
C THR A 199 27.55 20.40 0.21
N PHE A 200 26.52 19.59 -0.02
CA PHE A 200 26.38 18.27 0.58
C PHE A 200 27.44 17.28 0.10
N ILE A 201 27.63 17.12 -1.21
CA ILE A 201 28.62 16.16 -1.75
C ILE A 201 30.06 16.62 -1.52
N GLY A 202 30.29 17.93 -1.37
CA GLY A 202 31.59 18.51 -1.09
C GLY A 202 31.99 18.50 0.37
N ARG A 203 31.07 18.22 1.30
CA ARG A 203 31.42 18.12 2.73
C ARG A 203 32.37 16.95 2.95
N GLN A 204 33.36 17.16 3.81
CA GLN A 204 34.18 16.05 4.29
C GLN A 204 33.30 15.08 5.10
N ALA A 205 33.21 13.83 4.65
CA ALA A 205 32.36 12.86 5.29
C ALA A 205 32.95 12.37 6.64
N PRO A 206 32.13 12.23 7.70
CA PRO A 206 32.55 11.62 8.95
C PRO A 206 33.02 10.16 8.79
N SER A 207 33.65 9.61 9.81
CA SER A 207 34.10 8.21 9.82
C SER A 207 32.94 7.24 9.56
N ASN A 208 33.18 6.23 8.72
CA ASN A 208 32.21 5.18 8.34
C ASN A 208 30.96 5.66 7.56
N VAL A 209 30.91 6.91 7.11
CA VAL A 209 29.82 7.43 6.27
C VAL A 209 30.29 7.53 4.81
N PRO A 210 29.52 7.08 3.81
CA PRO A 210 29.80 7.35 2.41
C PRO A 210 29.94 8.85 2.12
N GLY A 211 30.85 9.22 1.20
CA GLY A 211 31.07 10.62 0.80
C GLY A 211 32.54 11.01 0.78
N SER A 212 32.80 12.30 0.52
CA SER A 212 34.14 12.82 0.21
C SER A 212 35.15 12.60 1.35
N PRO A 213 36.39 12.14 1.06
CA PRO A 213 37.43 11.93 2.07
C PRO A 213 38.05 13.23 2.61
N TYR A 214 37.98 14.32 1.83
CA TYR A 214 38.47 15.66 2.15
C TYR A 214 37.41 16.71 1.75
N ALA A 215 37.54 17.95 2.20
CA ALA A 215 36.58 18.99 1.87
C ALA A 215 36.74 19.47 0.41
N ILE A 216 35.63 19.57 -0.32
CA ILE A 216 35.59 20.09 -1.70
C ILE A 216 34.67 21.31 -1.70
N ARG A 217 35.23 22.48 -1.97
CA ARG A 217 34.46 23.71 -2.12
C ARG A 217 34.20 23.99 -3.59
N PHE A 218 32.94 23.94 -3.98
CA PHE A 218 32.52 24.26 -5.35
C PHE A 218 32.33 25.78 -5.51
N SER A 219 32.94 26.38 -6.54
CA SER A 219 32.81 27.81 -6.85
C SER A 219 32.65 28.04 -8.35
N SER A 220 31.88 29.05 -8.76
CA SER A 220 31.79 29.46 -10.17
C SER A 220 32.65 30.69 -10.49
N SER A 221 33.07 31.45 -9.48
CA SER A 221 33.94 32.61 -9.64
C SER A 221 35.41 32.22 -9.54
N VAL A 222 36.17 32.62 -10.57
CA VAL A 222 37.63 32.57 -10.60
C VAL A 222 38.14 34.01 -10.54
N THR A 223 39.17 34.29 -9.73
CA THR A 223 39.79 35.62 -9.70
C THR A 223 40.47 35.89 -11.05
N GLU A 224 40.16 37.00 -11.70
CA GLU A 224 40.64 37.34 -13.07
C GLU A 224 42.18 37.37 -13.20
N SER A 225 42.92 37.43 -12.10
CA SER A 225 44.39 37.37 -12.05
C SER A 225 44.99 35.97 -12.05
N SER A 226 44.17 34.91 -12.01
CA SER A 226 44.65 33.51 -12.00
C SER A 226 44.53 32.86 -13.38
N ALA A 227 45.50 32.01 -13.75
CA ALA A 227 45.48 31.24 -15.01
C ALA A 227 44.44 30.07 -15.00
N MET A 228 43.55 30.08 -14.02
CA MET A 228 42.52 29.06 -13.82
C MET A 228 41.27 29.37 -14.67
N LYS A 229 40.56 28.33 -15.07
CA LYS A 229 39.30 28.42 -15.81
C LYS A 229 38.31 27.43 -15.21
N PRO A 230 37.03 27.81 -15.00
CA PRO A 230 36.05 26.88 -14.48
C PRO A 230 35.81 25.73 -15.48
N MET A 231 35.51 24.55 -14.95
CA MET A 231 35.16 23.39 -15.75
C MET A 231 33.92 23.68 -16.60
N ASN A 232 34.06 23.54 -17.92
CA ASN A 232 33.03 23.79 -18.92
C ASN A 232 32.83 22.55 -19.81
N VAL A 233 32.24 21.51 -19.22
CA VAL A 233 31.87 20.27 -19.91
C VAL A 233 30.37 20.33 -20.22
N SER A 234 29.93 19.72 -21.32
CA SER A 234 28.49 19.65 -21.65
C SER A 234 27.73 18.72 -20.71
N THR A 235 26.51 19.10 -20.34
CA THR A 235 25.57 18.24 -19.62
C THR A 235 24.56 17.61 -20.57
N TYR A 236 24.11 16.40 -20.25
CA TYR A 236 23.02 15.73 -20.94
C TYR A 236 21.69 16.07 -20.26
N SER A 237 20.72 16.57 -21.02
CA SER A 237 19.37 16.78 -20.50
C SER A 237 18.66 15.44 -20.28
N CYS A 238 17.78 15.35 -19.28
CA CYS A 238 17.01 14.13 -19.04
C CYS A 238 16.03 13.78 -20.19
N GLY A 239 15.70 14.77 -21.02
CA GLY A 239 14.89 14.60 -22.25
C GLY A 239 15.70 14.37 -23.53
N ASP A 240 17.03 14.24 -23.45
CA ASP A 240 17.87 13.91 -24.61
C ASP A 240 17.54 12.51 -25.14
N ASN A 241 17.45 12.33 -26.46
CA ASN A 241 17.13 11.03 -27.05
C ASN A 241 18.27 10.00 -26.93
N SER A 242 19.52 10.45 -26.78
CA SER A 242 20.69 9.56 -26.68
C SER A 242 20.84 8.89 -25.31
N LEU A 243 20.48 9.60 -24.25
CA LEU A 243 20.51 9.14 -22.85
C LEU A 243 19.14 9.37 -22.17
N GLY A 244 18.07 9.12 -22.91
CA GLY A 244 16.70 9.46 -22.49
C GLY A 244 16.27 8.75 -21.23
N CYS A 245 15.67 9.51 -20.31
CA CYS A 245 15.16 8.99 -19.05
C CYS A 245 13.69 8.58 -19.17
N SER A 246 13.26 7.67 -18.29
CA SER A 246 11.86 7.26 -18.22
C SER A 246 10.97 8.45 -17.84
N CYS A 247 9.69 8.43 -18.26
CA CYS A 247 8.77 9.50 -17.89
C CYS A 247 8.52 9.62 -16.38
N GLY A 248 8.68 8.50 -15.65
CA GLY A 248 8.56 8.49 -14.19
C GLY A 248 9.71 9.23 -13.49
N ASP A 249 10.88 9.31 -14.14
CA ASP A 249 12.12 9.89 -13.63
C ASP A 249 12.46 11.26 -14.24
N CYS A 250 11.84 11.61 -15.38
CA CYS A 250 11.98 12.91 -16.04
C CYS A 250 10.66 13.29 -16.75
N PRO A 251 9.88 14.23 -16.19
CA PRO A 251 8.64 14.71 -16.81
C PRO A 251 8.87 15.40 -18.17
N SER A 252 10.07 15.94 -18.39
CA SER A 252 10.48 16.59 -19.65
C SER A 252 10.93 15.59 -20.72
N SER A 253 10.84 14.28 -20.47
CA SER A 253 11.18 13.24 -21.45
C SER A 253 10.23 13.29 -22.64
N THR A 254 10.77 13.12 -23.85
CA THR A 254 10.02 13.13 -25.11
C THR A 254 8.96 12.02 -25.18
N VAL A 255 9.10 10.96 -24.37
CA VAL A 255 8.17 9.83 -24.26
C VAL A 255 6.91 10.18 -23.45
N CYS A 256 6.94 11.22 -22.59
CA CYS A 256 5.82 11.64 -21.75
C CYS A 256 4.63 12.24 -22.51
N SER A 257 4.85 12.73 -23.74
CA SER A 257 3.79 13.35 -24.55
C SER A 257 2.76 12.35 -25.10
N ASN A 258 2.93 11.05 -24.85
CA ASN A 258 1.86 10.07 -25.05
C ASN A 258 0.88 10.08 -23.86
N THR A 259 0.33 11.26 -23.56
CA THR A 259 -0.82 11.36 -22.66
C THR A 259 -2.03 10.76 -23.36
N VAL A 260 -2.21 9.45 -23.19
CA VAL A 260 -3.55 8.90 -23.05
C VAL A 260 -4.14 9.68 -21.88
N SER A 261 -4.94 10.71 -22.19
CA SER A 261 -5.70 11.49 -21.20
C SER A 261 -6.21 10.52 -20.14
N PRO A 262 -6.04 10.82 -18.83
CA PRO A 262 -6.46 9.91 -17.78
C PRO A 262 -7.86 9.50 -18.15
N VAL A 263 -8.05 8.20 -18.42
CA VAL A 263 -9.37 7.68 -18.76
C VAL A 263 -10.21 8.15 -17.61
N SER A 264 -11.03 9.17 -17.86
CA SER A 264 -12.06 9.58 -16.95
C SER A 264 -12.85 8.30 -16.83
N ARG A 265 -12.57 7.52 -15.77
CA ARG A 265 -13.46 6.52 -15.25
C ARG A 265 -14.63 7.35 -14.77
N LYS A 266 -15.45 7.83 -15.73
CA LYS A 266 -16.85 8.13 -15.52
C LYS A 266 -17.33 6.88 -14.85
N GLY A 267 -17.50 6.92 -13.53
CA GLY A 267 -18.01 5.81 -12.75
C GLY A 267 -19.24 5.34 -13.49
N GLY A 268 -19.07 4.22 -14.19
CA GLY A 268 -20.01 3.79 -15.21
C GLY A 268 -21.21 3.26 -14.48
N SER A 269 -22.09 4.14 -14.01
CA SER A 269 -23.43 3.73 -13.63
C SER A 269 -23.98 3.02 -14.87
N CYS A 270 -24.31 1.72 -14.69
CA CYS A 270 -24.93 0.90 -15.72
C CYS A 270 -26.06 1.73 -16.32
N SER A 271 -25.90 2.13 -17.58
CA SER A 271 -26.86 2.95 -18.30
C SER A 271 -27.11 2.32 -19.65
N VAL A 272 -28.36 1.96 -19.88
CA VAL A 272 -28.80 1.37 -21.14
C VAL A 272 -29.29 2.53 -22.01
N ARG A 273 -28.78 2.59 -23.24
CA ARG A 273 -29.25 3.53 -24.24
C ARG A 273 -30.33 2.85 -25.06
N ILE A 274 -31.58 3.28 -24.88
CA ILE A 274 -32.70 2.84 -25.71
C ILE A 274 -33.07 4.04 -26.60
N GLY A 275 -32.60 4.01 -27.85
CA GLY A 275 -32.73 5.14 -28.78
C GLY A 275 -32.02 6.41 -28.30
N SER A 276 -32.75 7.52 -28.18
CA SER A 276 -32.22 8.82 -27.74
C SER A 276 -32.15 8.99 -26.22
N VAL A 277 -32.74 8.09 -25.44
CA VAL A 277 -32.83 8.20 -23.98
C VAL A 277 -31.74 7.36 -23.33
N LYS A 278 -30.99 7.99 -22.42
CA LYS A 278 -30.01 7.32 -21.56
C LYS A 278 -30.66 7.07 -20.20
N ALA A 279 -31.10 5.84 -19.95
CA ALA A 279 -31.71 5.45 -18.67
C ALA A 279 -30.70 4.70 -17.80
N LYS A 280 -30.73 4.91 -16.48
CA LYS A 280 -29.96 4.06 -15.56
C LYS A 280 -30.61 2.67 -15.52
N CYS A 281 -29.80 1.63 -15.31
CA CYS A 281 -30.29 0.24 -15.26
C CYS A 281 -31.36 0.03 -14.17
N ILE A 282 -31.28 0.76 -13.05
CA ILE A 282 -32.29 0.71 -11.99
C ILE A 282 -33.63 1.31 -12.44
N ASP A 283 -33.61 2.44 -13.14
CA ASP A 283 -34.83 3.09 -13.66
C ASP A 283 -35.52 2.19 -14.69
N LEU A 284 -34.72 1.51 -15.54
CA LEU A 284 -35.23 0.54 -16.51
C LEU A 284 -35.83 -0.69 -15.82
N ALA A 285 -35.16 -1.24 -14.80
CA ALA A 285 -35.67 -2.39 -14.06
C ALA A 285 -36.99 -2.09 -13.35
N VAL A 286 -37.09 -0.92 -12.70
CA VAL A 286 -38.32 -0.47 -12.05
C VAL A 286 -39.43 -0.20 -13.07
N ALA A 287 -39.11 0.39 -14.22
CA ALA A 287 -40.08 0.61 -15.29
C ALA A 287 -40.62 -0.72 -15.86
N ILE A 288 -39.75 -1.71 -16.11
CA ILE A 288 -40.16 -3.04 -16.56
C ILE A 288 -41.06 -3.70 -15.52
N LEU A 289 -40.67 -3.67 -14.23
CA LEU A 289 -41.49 -4.21 -13.14
C LEU A 289 -42.88 -3.56 -13.10
N TYR A 290 -42.93 -2.23 -13.24
CA TYR A 290 -44.19 -1.49 -13.23
C TYR A 290 -45.07 -1.83 -14.44
N ILE A 291 -44.49 -1.93 -15.63
CA ILE A 291 -45.21 -2.34 -16.84
C ILE A 291 -45.77 -3.75 -16.68
N VAL A 292 -45.00 -4.69 -16.13
CA VAL A 292 -45.46 -6.05 -15.85
C VAL A 292 -46.64 -6.01 -14.86
N LEU A 293 -46.52 -5.32 -13.73
CA LEU A 293 -47.59 -5.21 -12.73
C LEU A 293 -48.87 -4.59 -13.30
N VAL A 294 -48.74 -3.51 -14.07
CA VAL A 294 -49.86 -2.82 -14.72
C VAL A 294 -50.51 -3.71 -15.78
N SER A 295 -49.71 -4.41 -16.59
CA SER A 295 -50.22 -5.35 -17.60
C SER A 295 -50.95 -6.53 -16.98
N VAL A 296 -50.46 -7.05 -15.84
CA VAL A 296 -51.15 -8.09 -15.07
C VAL A 296 -52.46 -7.56 -14.49
N PHE A 297 -52.48 -6.35 -13.94
CA PHE A 297 -53.69 -5.73 -13.39
C PHE A 297 -54.76 -5.48 -14.46
N PHE A 298 -54.39 -4.85 -15.59
CA PHE A 298 -55.32 -4.61 -16.70
C PHE A 298 -55.69 -5.90 -17.43
N GLY A 299 -54.76 -6.85 -17.56
CA GLY A 299 -54.99 -8.19 -18.09
C GLY A 299 -56.01 -8.94 -17.23
N TRP A 300 -55.85 -8.94 -15.92
CA TRP A 300 -56.81 -9.50 -14.96
C TRP A 300 -58.18 -8.82 -15.06
N GLY A 301 -58.22 -7.49 -15.09
CA GLY A 301 -59.45 -6.72 -15.25
C GLY A 301 -60.18 -6.99 -16.58
N ARG A 302 -59.45 -7.06 -17.70
CA ARG A 302 -60.00 -7.44 -19.01
C ARG A 302 -60.46 -8.88 -19.03
N ARG A 303 -59.70 -9.82 -18.46
CA ARG A 303 -60.08 -11.23 -18.39
C ARG A 303 -61.36 -11.39 -17.56
N MET A 304 -61.48 -10.70 -16.44
CA MET A 304 -62.70 -10.65 -15.62
C MET A 304 -63.88 -10.05 -16.38
N LYS A 305 -63.67 -8.96 -17.14
CA LYS A 305 -64.71 -8.33 -17.96
C LYS A 305 -65.12 -9.21 -19.15
N ILE A 306 -64.18 -9.87 -19.81
CA ILE A 306 -64.44 -10.83 -20.91
C ILE A 306 -65.14 -12.09 -20.38
N LEU A 307 -64.74 -12.63 -19.23
CA LEU A 307 -65.49 -13.71 -18.57
C LEU A 307 -66.93 -13.27 -18.28
N ARG A 308 -67.12 -12.04 -17.77
CA ARG A 308 -68.45 -11.47 -17.52
C ARG A 308 -69.27 -11.30 -18.80
N CYS A 309 -68.66 -10.85 -19.91
CA CYS A 309 -69.34 -10.67 -21.20
C CYS A 309 -69.61 -12.00 -21.94
N ARG A 310 -68.69 -12.98 -21.90
CA ARG A 310 -68.93 -14.33 -22.44
C ARG A 310 -70.06 -15.03 -21.67
N CYS A 311 -70.12 -14.84 -20.35
CA CYS A 311 -71.23 -15.33 -19.53
C CYS A 311 -72.57 -14.67 -19.90
N LEU A 312 -72.57 -13.37 -20.24
CA LEU A 312 -73.77 -12.66 -20.70
C LEU A 312 -74.24 -13.14 -22.09
N LYS A 313 -73.30 -13.46 -23.00
CA LYS A 313 -73.59 -13.92 -24.36
C LYS A 313 -74.07 -15.38 -24.40
N MET A 314 -73.56 -16.22 -23.50
CA MET A 314 -74.04 -17.59 -23.28
C MET A 314 -75.45 -17.61 -22.63
N LEU A 315 -75.78 -16.63 -21.79
CA LEU A 315 -77.15 -16.47 -21.27
C LEU A 315 -78.13 -16.02 -22.37
N LEU A 316 -77.74 -15.06 -23.23
CA LEU A 316 -78.59 -14.55 -24.32
C LEU A 316 -78.90 -15.59 -25.42
N THR A 317 -78.01 -16.57 -25.62
CA THR A 317 -78.22 -17.65 -26.60
C THR A 317 -79.18 -18.72 -26.10
N LEU A 318 -79.34 -18.85 -24.77
CA LEU A 318 -80.31 -19.77 -24.17
C LEU A 318 -81.76 -19.24 -24.26
N GLU A 319 -81.94 -17.91 -24.26
CA GLU A 319 -83.26 -17.26 -24.37
C GLU A 319 -83.84 -17.26 -25.80
N MET A 320 -83.04 -17.54 -26.84
CA MET A 320 -83.53 -17.52 -28.24
C MET A 320 -84.22 -18.84 -28.67
N VAL A 321 -84.39 -19.80 -27.78
CA VAL A 321 -85.07 -21.10 -28.07
C VAL A 321 -86.50 -21.14 -27.53
N SER A 322 -86.95 -20.19 -26.70
CA SER A 322 -88.32 -20.18 -26.17
C SER A 322 -89.10 -18.93 -26.56
N ASN A 323 -89.78 -18.98 -27.69
CA ASN A 323 -90.99 -18.19 -27.91
C ASN A 323 -91.97 -18.99 -28.79
N PHE A 324 -93.02 -19.53 -28.16
CA PHE A 324 -94.31 -19.71 -28.82
C PHE A 324 -95.48 -19.52 -27.85
N GLN A 325 -96.13 -18.36 -28.01
CA GLN A 325 -97.59 -18.12 -28.01
C GLN A 325 -98.42 -17.92 -26.73
N LEU A 326 -99.31 -16.91 -26.87
CA LEU A 326 -100.58 -16.63 -26.16
C LEU A 326 -100.45 -15.80 -24.85
N CYS A 327 -101.15 -14.67 -24.63
CA CYS A 327 -102.38 -14.14 -25.23
C CYS A 327 -102.43 -12.59 -25.09
N LYS A 328 -103.31 -12.02 -25.91
CA LYS A 328 -103.68 -10.61 -26.09
C LYS A 328 -104.74 -10.18 -25.05
N ASP A 329 -104.78 -8.86 -24.79
CA ASP A 329 -105.91 -8.04 -24.31
C ASP A 329 -106.16 -7.81 -22.80
N THR A 330 -106.23 -6.50 -22.48
CA THR A 330 -107.00 -5.77 -21.44
C THR A 330 -106.40 -5.47 -20.04
N CYS A 331 -106.30 -4.15 -19.79
CA CYS A 331 -106.37 -3.36 -18.56
C CYS A 331 -105.88 -3.87 -17.18
N GLN A 332 -105.05 -3.00 -16.60
CA GLN A 332 -105.05 -2.49 -15.21
C GLN A 332 -104.61 -3.40 -14.05
N ASN A 333 -103.52 -2.95 -13.42
CA ASN A 333 -103.14 -3.13 -12.03
C ASN A 333 -103.02 -4.56 -11.50
N PHE A 334 -101.87 -5.19 -11.77
CA PHE A 334 -101.27 -6.11 -10.82
C PHE A 334 -99.74 -6.04 -10.90
N GLN A 335 -99.12 -5.61 -9.79
CA GLN A 335 -97.68 -5.41 -9.64
C GLN A 335 -97.06 -6.74 -9.22
N VAL A 336 -96.58 -7.51 -10.19
CA VAL A 336 -95.74 -8.70 -9.93
C VAL A 336 -94.29 -8.36 -10.24
N THR A 337 -93.49 -8.41 -9.19
CA THR A 337 -92.04 -8.32 -9.17
C THR A 337 -91.42 -9.42 -10.04
N ALA A 338 -91.02 -9.06 -11.27
CA ALA A 338 -90.19 -9.91 -12.11
C ALA A 338 -88.75 -9.92 -11.55
N ILE A 339 -88.41 -11.03 -10.90
CA ILE A 339 -87.07 -11.38 -10.42
C ILE A 339 -86.09 -11.39 -11.62
N PRO A 340 -84.94 -10.68 -11.58
CA PRO A 340 -84.01 -10.70 -12.71
C PRO A 340 -83.20 -12.00 -12.74
N CYS A 341 -83.28 -12.72 -13.87
CA CYS A 341 -82.48 -13.89 -14.32
C CYS A 341 -80.95 -13.68 -14.39
N ARG A 342 -80.37 -12.75 -13.61
CA ARG A 342 -78.92 -12.50 -13.50
C ARG A 342 -78.17 -13.52 -12.63
N MET A 343 -78.86 -14.29 -11.79
CA MET A 343 -78.23 -15.21 -10.82
C MET A 343 -77.92 -16.62 -11.36
N ILE A 344 -78.52 -17.07 -12.47
CA ILE A 344 -78.44 -18.48 -12.88
C ILE A 344 -77.24 -18.77 -13.82
N ALA A 345 -76.95 -17.92 -14.79
CA ALA A 345 -75.85 -18.17 -15.75
C ALA A 345 -74.44 -17.93 -15.18
N THR A 346 -74.28 -16.98 -14.26
CA THR A 346 -73.01 -16.77 -13.54
C THR A 346 -72.67 -17.97 -12.65
N TYR A 347 -73.69 -18.67 -12.15
CA TYR A 347 -73.53 -19.90 -11.37
C TYR A 347 -73.03 -21.06 -12.23
N GLN A 348 -73.55 -21.26 -13.45
CA GLN A 348 -73.19 -22.43 -14.28
C GLN A 348 -71.79 -22.38 -14.92
N ILE A 349 -71.29 -21.21 -15.33
CA ILE A 349 -69.93 -21.11 -15.93
C ILE A 349 -68.84 -21.06 -14.86
N PHE A 350 -69.12 -20.44 -13.71
CA PHE A 350 -68.27 -20.59 -12.52
C PHE A 350 -68.20 -22.05 -12.08
N MET A 351 -69.27 -22.83 -12.25
CA MET A 351 -69.30 -24.27 -11.98
C MET A 351 -68.53 -25.12 -13.01
N LEU A 352 -68.40 -24.71 -14.28
CA LEU A 352 -67.69 -25.47 -15.33
C LEU A 352 -66.17 -25.27 -15.30
N VAL A 353 -65.68 -24.05 -15.07
CA VAL A 353 -64.25 -23.78 -14.80
C VAL A 353 -63.85 -24.27 -13.41
N LYS A 354 -64.76 -24.21 -12.43
CA LYS A 354 -64.62 -25.03 -11.22
C LYS A 354 -64.54 -26.49 -11.62
N ALA A 355 -65.42 -27.09 -12.42
CA ALA A 355 -65.46 -28.54 -12.63
C ALA A 355 -64.13 -29.16 -13.09
N GLU A 356 -63.38 -28.52 -14.01
CA GLU A 356 -62.06 -29.00 -14.44
C GLU A 356 -60.99 -28.79 -13.36
N MET A 357 -60.88 -27.59 -12.78
CA MET A 357 -59.91 -27.30 -11.71
C MET A 357 -60.24 -28.05 -10.40
N VAL A 358 -61.52 -28.27 -10.14
CA VAL A 358 -62.11 -28.98 -9.00
C VAL A 358 -61.98 -30.49 -9.20
N SER A 359 -61.85 -31.03 -10.41
CA SER A 359 -61.53 -32.46 -10.58
C SER A 359 -60.13 -32.75 -10.03
N TYR A 360 -59.13 -32.00 -10.46
CA TYR A 360 -57.76 -32.06 -9.94
C TYR A 360 -57.71 -31.72 -8.45
N LEU A 361 -58.40 -30.65 -8.00
CA LEU A 361 -58.46 -30.29 -6.59
C LEU A 361 -59.19 -31.35 -5.74
N LYS A 362 -60.22 -32.01 -6.27
CA LYS A 362 -60.96 -33.08 -5.57
C LYS A 362 -60.05 -34.25 -5.29
N ASP A 363 -59.19 -34.64 -6.22
CA ASP A 363 -58.25 -35.74 -6.02
C ASP A 363 -57.24 -35.42 -4.90
N TYR A 364 -56.69 -34.21 -4.89
CA TYR A 364 -55.84 -33.75 -3.79
C TYR A 364 -56.59 -33.66 -2.45
N ILE A 365 -57.81 -33.13 -2.44
CA ILE A 365 -58.64 -33.05 -1.23
C ILE A 365 -58.96 -34.45 -0.70
N LEU A 366 -59.25 -35.41 -1.58
CA LEU A 366 -59.51 -36.80 -1.21
C LEU A 366 -58.23 -37.44 -0.64
N MET A 367 -57.06 -37.15 -1.22
CA MET A 367 -55.76 -37.61 -0.74
C MET A 367 -55.43 -37.03 0.65
N TYR A 368 -55.54 -35.71 0.84
CA TYR A 368 -55.34 -35.08 2.15
C TYR A 368 -56.34 -35.57 3.19
N ARG A 369 -57.60 -35.82 2.79
CA ARG A 369 -58.62 -36.39 3.68
C ARG A 369 -58.25 -37.82 4.07
N ARG A 370 -57.79 -38.64 3.13
CA ARG A 370 -57.38 -40.03 3.38
C ARG A 370 -56.14 -40.07 4.29
N TYR A 371 -55.15 -39.21 4.01
CA TYR A 371 -53.96 -39.04 4.84
C TYR A 371 -54.31 -38.54 6.25
N GLY A 372 -55.11 -37.48 6.37
CA GLY A 372 -55.55 -36.94 7.66
C GLY A 372 -56.37 -37.95 8.48
N THR A 373 -57.21 -38.75 7.83
CA THR A 373 -57.95 -39.85 8.49
C THR A 373 -56.99 -40.95 8.98
N TRP A 374 -55.93 -41.25 8.22
CA TRP A 374 -54.89 -42.20 8.64
C TRP A 374 -54.07 -41.68 9.83
N VAL A 375 -53.67 -40.41 9.82
CA VAL A 375 -52.97 -39.74 10.93
C VAL A 375 -53.83 -39.74 12.19
N ALA A 376 -55.12 -39.39 12.07
CA ALA A 376 -56.06 -39.38 13.19
C ALA A 376 -56.32 -40.78 13.78
N ARG A 377 -56.26 -41.84 12.96
CA ARG A 377 -56.41 -43.24 13.42
C ARG A 377 -55.14 -43.79 14.08
N ASN A 378 -53.95 -43.31 13.72
CA ASN A 378 -52.67 -43.83 14.19
C ASN A 378 -51.74 -42.73 14.75
N PRO A 379 -52.19 -41.91 15.74
CA PRO A 379 -51.45 -40.73 16.18
C PRO A 379 -50.08 -41.06 16.81
N ILE A 380 -49.99 -42.16 17.57
CA ILE A 380 -48.75 -42.58 18.25
C ILE A 380 -47.67 -42.96 17.22
N ILE A 381 -48.03 -43.76 16.22
CA ILE A 381 -47.09 -44.21 15.17
C ILE A 381 -46.57 -43.00 14.39
N VAL A 382 -47.45 -42.08 13.99
CA VAL A 382 -47.06 -40.88 13.25
C VAL A 382 -46.12 -40.01 14.08
N LEU A 383 -46.48 -39.70 15.33
CA LEU A 383 -45.65 -38.88 16.23
C LEU A 383 -44.26 -39.49 16.48
N CYS A 384 -44.20 -40.80 16.78
CA CYS A 384 -42.93 -41.48 17.00
C CYS A 384 -42.07 -41.49 15.72
N SER A 385 -42.67 -41.77 14.56
CA SER A 385 -41.95 -41.79 13.28
C SER A 385 -41.43 -40.40 12.88
N SER A 386 -42.22 -39.34 13.07
CA SER A 386 -41.79 -37.98 12.77
C SER A 386 -40.69 -37.50 13.72
N LEU A 387 -40.80 -37.85 15.01
CA LEU A 387 -39.78 -37.51 15.99
C LEU A 387 -38.47 -38.25 15.71
N ALA A 388 -38.52 -39.54 15.38
CA ALA A 388 -37.35 -40.35 15.03
C ALA A 388 -36.62 -39.80 13.80
N LEU A 389 -37.37 -39.40 12.76
CA LEU A 389 -36.79 -38.81 11.55
C LEU A 389 -36.06 -37.49 11.86
N VAL A 390 -36.71 -36.60 12.61
CA VAL A 390 -36.09 -35.31 12.99
C VAL A 390 -34.86 -35.53 13.87
N LEU A 391 -34.93 -36.43 14.85
CA LEU A 391 -33.78 -36.74 15.71
C LEU A 391 -32.60 -37.30 14.89
N LEU A 392 -32.87 -38.12 13.88
CA LEU A 392 -31.85 -38.63 12.96
C LEU A 392 -31.19 -37.49 12.17
N LEU A 393 -31.96 -36.53 11.67
CA LEU A 393 -31.41 -35.35 10.99
C LEU A 393 -30.59 -34.47 11.95
N CYS A 394 -31.05 -34.31 13.19
CA CYS A 394 -30.32 -33.57 14.23
C CYS A 394 -28.98 -34.20 14.61
N LEU A 395 -28.71 -35.49 14.32
CA LEU A 395 -27.41 -36.12 14.61
C LEU A 395 -26.25 -35.43 13.87
N GLY A 396 -26.49 -34.81 12.72
CA GLY A 396 -25.43 -34.11 11.99
C GLY A 396 -24.93 -32.84 12.70
N LEU A 397 -25.65 -32.34 13.72
CA LEU A 397 -25.18 -31.24 14.57
C LEU A 397 -23.88 -31.58 15.33
N ILE A 398 -23.53 -32.87 15.48
CA ILE A 398 -22.26 -33.30 16.08
C ILE A 398 -21.06 -32.81 15.25
N ARG A 399 -21.23 -32.61 13.94
CA ARG A 399 -20.19 -32.13 13.02
C ARG A 399 -20.37 -30.65 12.66
N PHE A 400 -21.22 -29.94 13.38
CA PHE A 400 -21.45 -28.52 13.16
C PHE A 400 -20.17 -27.73 13.44
N LYS A 401 -19.69 -27.01 12.41
CA LYS A 401 -18.53 -26.13 12.50
C LYS A 401 -18.96 -24.72 12.09
N VAL A 402 -18.73 -23.75 12.96
CA VAL A 402 -18.97 -22.33 12.68
C VAL A 402 -17.74 -21.74 11.98
N GLU A 403 -17.95 -21.07 10.86
CA GLU A 403 -16.91 -20.26 10.21
C GLU A 403 -17.00 -18.84 10.77
N THR A 404 -15.94 -18.39 11.45
CA THR A 404 -15.87 -17.05 12.06
C THR A 404 -15.03 -16.07 11.24
N ARG A 405 -14.31 -16.58 10.23
CA ARG A 405 -13.42 -15.75 9.42
C ARG A 405 -14.19 -14.89 8.42
N PRO A 406 -14.03 -13.56 8.46
CA PRO A 406 -14.78 -12.66 7.60
C PRO A 406 -14.45 -12.89 6.12
N GLU A 407 -13.20 -13.13 5.76
CA GLU A 407 -12.80 -13.28 4.36
C GLU A 407 -13.51 -14.46 3.68
N LYS A 408 -13.78 -15.55 4.41
CA LYS A 408 -14.52 -16.70 3.87
C LYS A 408 -16.03 -16.50 3.84
N LEU A 409 -16.57 -15.67 4.72
CA LEU A 409 -17.99 -15.33 4.76
C LEU A 409 -18.38 -14.37 3.63
N TRP A 410 -17.49 -13.43 3.30
CA TRP A 410 -17.78 -12.34 2.35
C TRP A 410 -17.23 -12.58 0.93
N VAL A 411 -16.27 -13.50 0.75
CA VAL A 411 -15.65 -13.76 -0.55
C VAL A 411 -15.93 -15.18 -1.02
N GLY A 412 -16.57 -15.30 -2.19
CA GLY A 412 -16.85 -16.60 -2.79
C GLY A 412 -15.56 -17.37 -3.12
N PRO A 413 -15.46 -18.68 -2.83
CA PRO A 413 -14.22 -19.44 -2.95
C PRO A 413 -13.70 -19.58 -4.40
N GLY A 414 -14.60 -19.51 -5.40
CA GLY A 414 -14.25 -19.50 -6.82
C GLY A 414 -14.10 -18.10 -7.43
N SER A 415 -14.03 -17.05 -6.61
CA SER A 415 -13.85 -15.69 -7.11
C SER A 415 -12.40 -15.42 -7.51
N LYS A 416 -12.19 -14.53 -8.48
CA LYS A 416 -10.85 -14.11 -8.90
C LYS A 416 -10.02 -13.54 -7.74
N ALA A 417 -10.65 -12.81 -6.82
CA ALA A 417 -9.99 -12.25 -5.65
C ALA A 417 -9.45 -13.35 -4.72
N ALA A 418 -10.19 -14.46 -4.55
CA ALA A 418 -9.72 -15.61 -3.77
C ALA A 418 -8.55 -16.32 -4.46
N GLU A 419 -8.58 -16.44 -5.79
CA GLU A 419 -7.48 -17.01 -6.58
C GLU A 419 -6.19 -16.15 -6.50
N GLU A 420 -6.32 -14.83 -6.70
CA GLU A 420 -5.22 -13.88 -6.60
C GLU A 420 -4.61 -13.87 -5.19
N LYS A 421 -5.45 -13.94 -4.14
CA LYS A 421 -4.98 -14.07 -2.75
C LYS A 421 -4.23 -15.38 -2.52
N ASN A 422 -4.77 -16.51 -2.97
CA ASN A 422 -4.10 -17.81 -2.82
C ASN A 422 -2.74 -17.84 -3.55
N PHE A 423 -2.66 -17.20 -4.72
CA PHE A 423 -1.40 -17.05 -5.44
C PHE A 423 -0.39 -16.21 -4.65
N PHE A 424 -0.80 -15.06 -4.12
CA PHE A 424 0.05 -14.19 -3.29
C PHE A 424 0.56 -14.91 -2.04
N ASP A 425 -0.35 -15.51 -1.26
CA ASP A 425 -0.03 -16.14 0.01
C ASP A 425 0.93 -17.34 -0.19
N SER A 426 0.82 -18.07 -1.31
CA SER A 426 1.66 -19.24 -1.61
C SER A 426 3.05 -18.93 -2.17
N HIS A 427 3.23 -17.81 -2.88
CA HIS A 427 4.50 -17.47 -3.53
C HIS A 427 5.36 -16.48 -2.74
N LEU A 428 4.75 -15.64 -1.92
CA LEU A 428 5.45 -14.61 -1.17
C LEU A 428 5.42 -14.94 0.32
N ALA A 429 4.27 -14.73 0.94
CA ALA A 429 3.92 -15.05 2.32
C ALA A 429 2.51 -14.49 2.54
N PRO A 430 1.75 -14.98 3.52
CA PRO A 430 0.52 -14.31 3.90
C PRO A 430 0.83 -12.89 4.37
N PHE A 431 -0.06 -11.96 4.06
CA PHE A 431 0.04 -10.59 4.54
C PHE A 431 0.04 -10.55 6.07
N TYR A 432 0.93 -9.75 6.66
CA TYR A 432 1.10 -9.65 8.11
C TYR A 432 -0.13 -9.06 8.80
N ARG A 433 -0.25 -9.34 10.09
CA ARG A 433 -1.30 -8.82 10.98
C ARG A 433 -0.87 -7.45 11.50
N ILE A 434 -1.82 -6.55 11.66
CA ILE A 434 -1.55 -5.15 12.00
C ILE A 434 -2.21 -4.80 13.32
N GLU A 435 -1.40 -4.42 14.30
CA GLU A 435 -1.86 -3.81 15.54
C GLU A 435 -1.46 -2.34 15.56
N GLN A 436 -2.42 -1.45 15.74
CA GLN A 436 -2.20 -0.02 15.60
C GLN A 436 -2.66 0.74 16.84
N LEU A 437 -1.84 1.68 17.29
CA LEU A 437 -2.20 2.72 18.26
C LEU A 437 -2.11 4.08 17.59
N ILE A 438 -3.15 4.89 17.75
CA ILE A 438 -3.23 6.25 17.26
C ILE A 438 -3.42 7.15 18.47
N LEU A 439 -2.41 7.98 18.74
CA LEU A 439 -2.48 9.03 19.76
C LEU A 439 -2.69 10.35 19.04
N ALA A 440 -3.73 11.10 19.38
CA ALA A 440 -4.04 12.37 18.74
C ALA A 440 -4.26 13.49 19.76
N THR A 441 -3.91 14.72 19.38
CA THR A 441 -4.23 15.91 20.15
C THR A 441 -5.70 16.28 19.99
N ILE A 442 -6.29 16.82 21.05
CA ILE A 442 -7.69 17.29 21.03
C ILE A 442 -7.71 18.69 20.39
N PRO A 443 -8.60 18.96 19.43
CA PRO A 443 -8.71 20.27 18.81
C PRO A 443 -9.11 21.34 19.84
N GLU A 444 -8.41 22.48 19.83
CA GLU A 444 -8.76 23.59 20.71
C GLU A 444 -10.06 24.27 20.25
N VAL A 445 -11.00 24.44 21.19
CA VAL A 445 -12.34 25.00 20.96
C VAL A 445 -12.30 26.40 20.34
N LYS A 446 -11.21 27.16 20.55
CA LYS A 446 -11.12 28.58 20.14
C LYS A 446 -10.59 28.81 18.72
N HIS A 447 -9.78 27.91 18.17
CA HIS A 447 -9.14 28.12 16.85
C HIS A 447 -9.33 26.96 15.86
N GLY A 448 -9.91 25.82 16.28
CA GLY A 448 -10.19 24.69 15.40
C GLY A 448 -8.95 23.97 14.85
N SER A 449 -7.74 24.51 15.10
CA SER A 449 -6.47 23.84 14.86
C SER A 449 -6.11 22.99 16.08
N SER A 450 -5.72 21.73 15.83
CA SER A 450 -5.19 20.87 16.89
C SER A 450 -3.70 21.20 17.10
N PRO A 451 -3.19 21.26 18.35
CA PRO A 451 -1.79 21.53 18.59
C PRO A 451 -0.92 20.40 18.05
N SER A 452 0.34 20.71 17.73
CA SER A 452 1.30 19.69 17.30
C SER A 452 1.51 18.66 18.41
N ILE A 453 1.47 17.39 18.05
CA ILE A 453 1.74 16.29 18.98
C ILE A 453 3.23 16.11 19.24
N VAL A 454 4.09 16.71 18.40
CA VAL A 454 5.55 16.58 18.44
C VAL A 454 6.14 17.45 19.55
N THR A 455 5.91 17.04 20.79
CA THR A 455 6.42 17.68 22.02
C THR A 455 7.19 16.68 22.87
N GLU A 456 8.11 17.19 23.69
CA GLU A 456 8.95 16.35 24.55
C GLU A 456 8.12 15.48 25.51
N ASP A 457 7.09 16.06 26.13
CA ASP A 457 6.22 15.33 27.06
C ASP A 457 5.45 14.20 26.37
N ASN A 458 4.95 14.43 25.15
CA ASN A 458 4.21 13.43 24.40
C ASN A 458 5.13 12.30 23.88
N ILE A 459 6.39 12.62 23.53
CA ILE A 459 7.37 11.61 23.11
C ILE A 459 7.80 10.75 24.30
N LYS A 460 8.01 11.35 25.49
CA LYS A 460 8.29 10.59 26.72
C LYS A 460 7.12 9.67 27.08
N LEU A 461 5.88 10.16 26.98
CA LEU A 461 4.68 9.33 27.13
C LEU A 461 4.68 8.16 26.14
N LEU A 462 5.09 8.38 24.89
CA LEU A 462 5.15 7.33 23.88
C LEU A 462 6.16 6.23 24.25
N PHE A 463 7.32 6.59 24.82
CA PHE A 463 8.28 5.62 25.37
C PHE A 463 7.71 4.82 26.56
N GLU A 464 6.93 5.46 27.43
CA GLU A 464 6.26 4.76 28.54
C GLU A 464 5.23 3.74 28.04
N ILE A 465 4.46 4.12 27.02
CA ILE A 465 3.50 3.23 26.34
C ILE A 465 4.23 2.07 25.68
N GLN A 466 5.30 2.34 24.93
CA GLN A 466 6.10 1.30 24.29
C GLN A 466 6.65 0.30 25.32
N LYS A 467 7.17 0.78 26.45
CA LYS A 467 7.67 -0.07 27.54
C LYS A 467 6.58 -0.97 28.12
N LYS A 468 5.33 -0.50 28.19
CA LYS A 468 4.18 -1.30 28.62
C LYS A 468 3.82 -2.38 27.59
N VAL A 469 3.85 -2.04 26.31
CA VAL A 469 3.60 -2.99 25.20
C VAL A 469 4.68 -4.08 25.15
N ASP A 470 5.95 -3.71 25.29
CA ASP A 470 7.06 -4.68 25.33
C ASP A 470 7.00 -5.59 26.57
N GLY A 471 6.34 -5.14 27.64
CA GLY A 471 6.10 -5.89 28.86
C GLY A 471 4.97 -6.93 28.76
N ILE A 472 4.20 -6.95 27.68
CA ILE A 472 3.09 -7.90 27.50
C ILE A 472 3.64 -9.32 27.42
N LYS A 473 3.10 -10.18 28.27
CA LYS A 473 3.35 -11.63 28.29
C LYS A 473 2.03 -12.37 28.20
N ALA A 474 1.73 -12.92 27.02
CA ALA A 474 0.56 -13.77 26.84
C ALA A 474 0.92 -15.24 27.08
N ASN A 475 0.00 -16.02 27.65
CA ASN A 475 0.19 -17.45 27.83
C ASN A 475 -0.71 -18.20 26.84
N TYR A 476 -0.12 -19.04 26.00
CA TYR A 476 -0.85 -19.93 25.12
C TYR A 476 -0.15 -21.29 25.10
N SER A 477 -0.92 -22.36 25.35
CA SER A 477 -0.44 -23.75 25.38
C SER A 477 0.79 -23.98 26.28
N GLY A 478 0.87 -23.27 27.41
CA GLY A 478 1.96 -23.38 28.39
C GLY A 478 3.23 -22.62 28.03
N SER A 479 3.25 -21.93 26.89
CA SER A 479 4.36 -21.08 26.44
C SER A 479 4.04 -19.60 26.65
N VAL A 480 5.00 -18.85 27.18
CA VAL A 480 4.90 -17.39 27.33
C VAL A 480 5.33 -16.73 26.03
N ILE A 481 4.49 -15.86 25.49
CA ILE A 481 4.66 -15.20 24.21
C ILE A 481 4.86 -13.70 24.45
N SER A 482 5.93 -13.17 23.88
CA SER A 482 6.24 -11.74 23.84
C SER A 482 6.10 -11.20 22.41
N LEU A 483 6.05 -9.87 22.27
CA LEU A 483 6.03 -9.22 20.96
C LEU A 483 7.25 -9.62 20.10
N ALA A 484 8.42 -9.75 20.71
CA ALA A 484 9.65 -10.12 20.02
C ALA A 484 9.62 -11.53 19.40
N ASP A 485 8.72 -12.39 19.85
CA ASP A 485 8.58 -13.76 19.32
C ASP A 485 7.70 -13.82 18.07
N ILE A 486 6.75 -12.88 17.92
CA ILE A 486 5.71 -12.91 16.88
C ILE A 486 5.83 -11.78 15.85
N CYS A 487 6.56 -10.70 16.16
CA CYS A 487 6.70 -9.55 15.28
C CYS A 487 7.43 -9.89 13.96
N MET A 488 7.14 -9.12 12.92
CA MET A 488 7.88 -9.20 11.66
C MET A 488 9.30 -8.65 11.81
N LYS A 489 10.30 -9.42 11.35
CA LYS A 489 11.73 -9.07 11.41
C LYS A 489 12.36 -9.15 10.02
N PRO A 490 12.53 -8.01 9.32
CA PRO A 490 13.14 -8.00 7.99
C PRO A 490 14.61 -8.43 7.98
N MET A 491 15.33 -8.25 9.10
CA MET A 491 16.76 -8.52 9.28
C MET A 491 17.03 -9.39 10.53
N ASP A 492 16.08 -10.27 10.88
CA ASP A 492 16.10 -11.29 11.96
C ASP A 492 16.20 -10.85 13.42
N LYS A 493 16.73 -9.66 13.73
CA LYS A 493 16.96 -9.23 15.13
C LYS A 493 15.83 -8.40 15.70
N ASP A 494 15.57 -7.24 15.11
CA ASP A 494 14.67 -6.23 15.64
C ASP A 494 13.32 -6.24 14.91
N CYS A 495 12.24 -5.98 15.67
CA CYS A 495 10.89 -5.88 15.13
C CYS A 495 10.74 -4.65 14.21
N ALA A 496 9.99 -4.81 13.12
CA ALA A 496 9.64 -3.74 12.20
C ALA A 496 8.53 -2.80 12.72
N THR A 497 8.57 -2.44 14.01
CA THR A 497 7.62 -1.50 14.61
C THR A 497 7.74 -0.14 13.93
N GLN A 498 6.65 0.39 13.40
CA GLN A 498 6.60 1.70 12.76
C GLN A 498 6.14 2.73 13.81
N SER A 499 7.09 3.52 14.30
CA SER A 499 6.85 4.56 15.31
C SER A 499 7.97 5.59 15.23
N VAL A 500 7.69 6.85 15.58
CA VAL A 500 8.72 7.90 15.68
C VAL A 500 9.85 7.55 16.64
N LEU A 501 9.61 6.63 17.59
CA LEU A 501 10.63 6.12 18.50
C LEU A 501 11.76 5.36 17.80
N GLN A 502 11.55 4.89 16.56
CA GLN A 502 12.58 4.22 15.77
C GLN A 502 13.73 5.14 15.37
N TYR A 503 13.50 6.46 15.27
CA TYR A 503 14.59 7.43 15.07
C TYR A 503 15.59 7.42 16.25
N PHE A 504 15.17 6.91 17.41
CA PHE A 504 15.99 6.71 18.60
C PHE A 504 16.31 5.23 18.85
N LYS A 505 16.14 4.37 17.84
CA LYS A 505 16.35 2.91 17.92
C LYS A 505 15.54 2.24 19.03
N MET A 506 14.34 2.76 19.32
CA MET A 506 13.46 2.26 20.41
C MET A 506 14.11 2.32 21.81
N ASN A 507 15.15 3.14 22.01
CA ASN A 507 15.83 3.27 23.29
C ASN A 507 15.65 4.69 23.87
N PRO A 508 15.05 4.84 25.07
CA PRO A 508 14.91 6.13 25.72
C PRO A 508 16.22 6.89 25.95
N ALA A 509 17.34 6.20 26.19
CA ALA A 509 18.63 6.87 26.43
C ALA A 509 19.12 7.66 25.20
N ASN A 510 18.84 7.13 24.00
CA ASN A 510 19.22 7.80 22.76
C ASN A 510 18.43 9.09 22.51
N TYR A 511 17.26 9.26 23.15
CA TYR A 511 16.47 10.48 23.02
C TYR A 511 17.23 11.69 23.53
N ASP A 512 17.78 11.60 24.74
CA ASP A 512 18.56 12.69 25.34
C ASP A 512 19.91 12.86 24.62
N ASP A 513 20.58 11.74 24.29
CA ASP A 513 21.89 11.77 23.64
C ASP A 513 21.87 12.39 22.23
N TYR A 514 20.76 12.25 21.50
CA TYR A 514 20.67 12.70 20.11
C TYR A 514 20.16 14.14 19.97
N GLY A 515 19.67 14.76 21.05
CA GLY A 515 19.12 16.12 21.03
C GLY A 515 17.59 16.18 20.97
N GLY A 516 16.90 15.12 21.39
CA GLY A 516 15.45 15.09 21.59
C GLY A 516 14.63 15.51 20.38
N VAL A 517 13.74 16.49 20.57
CA VAL A 517 12.81 16.97 19.52
C VAL A 517 13.54 17.56 18.30
N GLU A 518 14.70 18.17 18.49
CA GLU A 518 15.46 18.74 17.35
C GLU A 518 15.99 17.64 16.44
N HIS A 519 16.48 16.55 17.02
CA HIS A 519 16.86 15.36 16.26
C HIS A 519 15.68 14.78 15.48
N LEU A 520 14.52 14.71 16.11
CA LEU A 520 13.32 14.19 15.49
C LEU A 520 12.91 15.04 14.27
N LYS A 521 12.93 16.37 14.40
CA LYS A 521 12.66 17.29 13.28
C LYS A 521 13.68 17.15 12.16
N TYR A 522 14.96 17.01 12.51
CA TYR A 522 16.03 16.72 11.54
C TYR A 522 15.76 15.41 10.79
N CYS A 523 15.33 14.36 11.50
CA CYS A 523 15.01 13.09 10.89
C CYS A 523 13.75 13.14 10.02
N PHE A 524 12.78 14.02 10.26
CA PHE A 524 11.66 14.19 9.33
C PHE A 524 12.10 14.66 7.94
N GLU A 525 13.17 15.44 7.85
CA GLU A 525 13.73 15.92 6.60
C GLU A 525 14.77 14.96 6.00
N HIS A 526 15.46 14.19 6.85
CA HIS A 526 16.62 13.35 6.47
C HIS A 526 16.46 11.86 6.84
N TYR A 527 15.22 11.36 6.93
CA TYR A 527 14.88 10.00 7.40
C TYR A 527 15.59 8.88 6.63
N SER A 528 15.97 9.13 5.38
CA SER A 528 16.59 8.17 4.48
C SER A 528 18.10 8.37 4.27
N SER A 529 18.62 9.59 4.50
CA SER A 529 20.02 9.95 4.24
C SER A 529 20.91 9.99 5.47
N ALA A 530 20.33 10.18 6.65
CA ALA A 530 21.10 10.31 7.89
C ALA A 530 21.16 8.98 8.64
N ASP A 531 22.37 8.49 8.91
CA ASP A 531 22.59 7.20 9.58
C ASP A 531 21.93 7.12 10.96
N LYS A 532 21.94 8.24 11.70
CA LYS A 532 21.30 8.35 13.00
C LYS A 532 19.77 8.22 12.93
N CYS A 533 19.17 8.54 11.78
CA CYS A 533 17.73 8.50 11.55
C CYS A 533 17.22 7.14 11.03
N MET A 534 18.09 6.17 10.76
CA MET A 534 17.63 4.82 10.45
C MET A 534 16.87 4.21 11.64
N SER A 535 16.03 3.20 11.41
CA SER A 535 15.36 2.45 12.48
C SER A 535 16.33 1.49 13.20
N ALA A 536 15.86 0.84 14.27
CA ALA A 536 16.58 -0.26 14.92
C ALA A 536 16.85 -1.42 13.95
N PHE A 537 15.84 -1.79 13.15
CA PHE A 537 15.95 -2.82 12.11
C PHE A 537 16.70 -2.38 10.85
N LYS A 538 17.42 -1.23 10.90
CA LYS A 538 18.27 -0.68 9.82
C LYS A 538 17.52 -0.33 8.54
N GLY A 539 16.22 -0.06 8.63
CA GLY A 539 15.43 0.48 7.54
C GLY A 539 15.14 1.97 7.72
N PRO A 540 14.90 2.72 6.65
CA PRO A 540 14.37 4.07 6.75
C PRO A 540 12.91 4.02 7.22
N LEU A 541 12.53 4.94 8.11
CA LEU A 541 11.13 5.14 8.52
C LEU A 541 10.58 6.35 7.77
N ASP A 542 9.58 6.16 6.92
CA ASP A 542 8.87 7.28 6.30
C ASP A 542 8.02 8.00 7.37
N PRO A 543 8.21 9.32 7.62
CA PRO A 543 7.41 10.07 8.58
C PRO A 543 5.90 9.98 8.34
N SER A 544 5.46 9.82 7.08
CA SER A 544 4.04 9.68 6.73
C SER A 544 3.39 8.39 7.23
N THR A 545 4.18 7.38 7.60
CA THR A 545 3.69 6.11 8.18
C THR A 545 3.58 6.15 9.70
N ALA A 546 4.27 7.09 10.35
CA ALA A 546 4.33 7.22 11.81
C ALA A 546 3.64 8.49 12.36
N LEU A 547 3.25 9.41 11.48
CA LEU A 547 2.58 10.66 11.83
C LEU A 547 1.29 10.84 11.03
N GLY A 548 0.36 11.60 11.60
CA GLY A 548 -0.91 11.95 10.98
C GLY A 548 -1.32 13.40 11.22
N GLY A 549 -2.23 13.90 10.38
CA GLY A 549 -2.83 15.24 10.55
C GLY A 549 -1.94 16.42 10.19
N PHE A 550 -0.99 16.24 9.27
CA PHE A 550 -0.13 17.30 8.72
C PHE A 550 -0.54 17.65 7.27
N SER A 551 -0.08 18.81 6.79
CA SER A 551 -0.26 19.24 5.40
C SER A 551 1.05 19.16 4.60
N GLY A 552 1.01 18.55 3.42
CA GLY A 552 2.18 18.42 2.55
C GLY A 552 3.33 17.65 3.20
N LYS A 553 4.49 18.31 3.37
CA LYS A 553 5.70 17.75 4.00
C LYS A 553 5.99 18.35 5.40
N ASN A 554 5.05 19.07 6.00
CA ASN A 554 5.25 19.73 7.30
C ASN A 554 4.99 18.77 8.47
N TYR A 555 5.85 17.77 8.65
CA TYR A 555 5.69 16.75 9.69
C TYR A 555 5.77 17.29 11.12
N SER A 556 6.44 18.43 11.33
CA SER A 556 6.51 19.11 12.64
C SER A 556 5.15 19.61 13.16
N GLU A 557 4.18 19.80 12.28
CA GLU A 557 2.82 20.25 12.61
C GLU A 557 1.83 19.08 12.77
N ALA A 558 2.31 17.84 12.73
CA ALA A 558 1.48 16.65 12.87
C ALA A 558 0.67 16.67 14.18
N THR A 559 -0.57 16.22 14.12
CA THR A 559 -1.52 16.21 15.25
C THR A 559 -1.70 14.82 15.85
N ALA A 560 -1.18 13.78 15.19
CA ALA A 560 -1.27 12.41 15.66
C ALA A 560 0.03 11.61 15.48
N PHE A 561 0.34 10.76 16.46
CA PHE A 561 1.33 9.68 16.36
C PHE A 561 0.62 8.39 15.96
N LEU A 562 1.15 7.72 14.94
CA LEU A 562 0.74 6.39 14.54
C LEU A 562 1.84 5.42 14.97
N VAL A 563 1.48 4.45 15.80
CA VAL A 563 2.35 3.34 16.18
C VAL A 563 1.75 2.08 15.60
N THR A 564 2.47 1.43 14.71
CA THR A 564 2.03 0.21 14.04
C THR A 564 2.99 -0.92 14.38
N TYR A 565 2.47 -2.03 14.87
CA TYR A 565 3.18 -3.27 15.13
C TYR A 565 2.79 -4.28 14.04
N PRO A 566 3.70 -4.66 13.14
CA PRO A 566 3.46 -5.73 12.20
C PRO A 566 3.79 -7.09 12.85
N VAL A 567 2.81 -7.99 12.90
CA VAL A 567 2.93 -9.34 13.44
C VAL A 567 2.84 -10.38 12.32
N ASN A 568 3.68 -11.41 12.37
CA ASN A 568 3.71 -12.44 11.33
C ASN A 568 2.36 -13.17 11.26
N ASN A 569 1.88 -13.37 10.04
CA ASN A 569 0.68 -14.17 9.79
C ASN A 569 1.11 -15.56 9.29
N ALA A 570 0.29 -16.58 9.54
CA ALA A 570 0.58 -17.95 9.10
C ALA A 570 -0.54 -18.49 8.21
N ILE A 571 -0.15 -19.27 7.19
CA ILE A 571 -1.10 -20.04 6.36
C ILE A 571 -1.62 -21.19 7.21
N SER A 572 -2.91 -21.53 7.05
CA SER A 572 -3.70 -22.46 7.87
C SER A 572 -3.16 -23.90 8.08
N LYS A 573 -1.93 -24.23 7.65
CA LYS A 573 -1.26 -25.50 7.98
C LYS A 573 -0.48 -25.43 9.30
N GLU A 574 -0.21 -24.21 9.81
CA GLU A 574 0.39 -23.95 11.12
C GLU A 574 -0.59 -23.15 11.99
N GLU A 575 -1.75 -23.75 12.33
CA GLU A 575 -2.79 -23.14 13.17
C GLU A 575 -2.24 -22.56 14.49
N ASN A 576 -1.17 -23.16 15.02
CA ASN A 576 -0.54 -22.74 16.27
C ASN A 576 0.03 -21.30 16.23
N GLU A 577 0.66 -20.87 15.14
CA GLU A 577 1.31 -19.54 15.10
C GLU A 577 0.29 -18.39 15.09
N THR A 578 -0.79 -18.54 14.32
CA THR A 578 -1.87 -17.55 14.32
C THR A 578 -2.57 -17.48 15.67
N GLU A 579 -2.80 -18.62 16.32
CA GLU A 579 -3.42 -18.62 17.66
C GLU A 579 -2.51 -18.01 18.74
N ARG A 580 -1.19 -18.16 18.61
CA ARG A 580 -0.21 -17.46 19.46
C ARG A 580 -0.29 -15.94 19.29
N ALA A 581 -0.38 -15.45 18.06
CA ALA A 581 -0.56 -14.03 17.76
C ALA A 581 -1.89 -13.49 18.35
N VAL A 582 -3.00 -14.21 18.13
CA VAL A 582 -4.32 -13.83 18.68
C VAL A 582 -4.32 -13.79 20.21
N ALA A 583 -3.59 -14.70 20.88
CA ALA A 583 -3.45 -14.67 22.34
C ALA A 583 -2.72 -13.40 22.83
N TRP A 584 -1.70 -12.96 22.10
CA TRP A 584 -0.99 -11.70 22.38
C TRP A 584 -1.86 -10.47 22.07
N GLU A 585 -2.58 -10.46 20.93
CA GLU A 585 -3.52 -9.39 20.55
C GLU A 585 -4.59 -9.16 21.62
N LYS A 586 -5.15 -10.22 22.20
CA LYS A 586 -6.10 -10.12 23.34
C LYS A 586 -5.49 -9.43 24.56
N ALA A 587 -4.25 -9.77 24.90
CA ALA A 587 -3.54 -9.14 26.01
C ALA A 587 -3.22 -7.66 25.70
N PHE A 588 -2.90 -7.35 24.45
CA PHE A 588 -2.67 -5.99 23.96
C PHE A 588 -3.94 -5.13 24.03
N ILE A 589 -5.09 -5.64 23.56
CA ILE A 589 -6.39 -4.95 23.68
C ILE A 589 -6.72 -4.67 25.14
N LYS A 590 -6.50 -5.65 26.03
CA LYS A 590 -6.74 -5.50 27.46
C LYS A 590 -5.88 -4.40 28.07
N LEU A 591 -4.58 -4.39 27.77
CA LEU A 591 -3.66 -3.33 28.21
C LEU A 591 -4.12 -1.96 27.69
N ALA A 592 -4.54 -1.88 26.42
CA ALA A 592 -4.99 -0.64 25.80
C ALA A 592 -6.25 -0.07 26.48
N LYS A 593 -7.23 -0.92 26.78
CA LYS A 593 -8.49 -0.54 27.45
C LYS A 593 -8.27 -0.19 28.93
N ASP A 594 -7.52 -1.00 29.66
CA ASP A 594 -7.44 -0.92 31.12
C ASP A 594 -6.42 0.13 31.60
N GLU A 595 -5.25 0.21 30.95
CA GLU A 595 -4.13 1.07 31.40
C GLU A 595 -3.88 2.25 30.45
N LEU A 596 -3.68 2.00 29.15
CA LEU A 596 -3.19 3.03 28.23
C LEU A 596 -4.21 4.15 28.02
N LEU A 597 -5.51 3.81 27.93
CA LEU A 597 -6.56 4.79 27.73
C LEU A 597 -6.62 5.81 28.88
N GLN A 598 -6.50 5.36 30.13
CA GLN A 598 -6.47 6.25 31.30
C GLN A 598 -5.20 7.11 31.31
N MET A 599 -4.05 6.51 30.98
CA MET A 599 -2.76 7.19 30.92
C MET A 599 -2.77 8.34 29.89
N VAL A 600 -3.29 8.08 28.68
CA VAL A 600 -3.33 9.07 27.60
C VAL A 600 -4.36 10.17 27.87
N GLN A 601 -5.54 9.80 28.42
CA GLN A 601 -6.55 10.79 28.80
C GLN A 601 -6.09 11.75 29.89
N SER A 602 -5.25 11.29 30.84
CA SER A 602 -4.67 12.15 31.88
C SER A 602 -3.78 13.27 31.32
N ARG A 603 -3.34 13.15 30.06
CA ARG A 603 -2.48 14.12 29.36
C ARG A 603 -3.23 14.94 28.31
N ASN A 604 -4.57 14.96 28.33
CA ASN A 604 -5.42 15.66 27.35
C ASN A 604 -5.21 15.18 25.89
N LEU A 605 -4.91 13.90 25.71
CA LEU A 605 -4.79 13.26 24.40
C LEU A 605 -5.90 12.22 24.21
N THR A 606 -6.19 11.87 22.97
CA THR A 606 -7.09 10.76 22.63
C THR A 606 -6.29 9.55 22.17
N LEU A 607 -6.70 8.36 22.62
CA LEU A 607 -6.15 7.08 22.18
C LEU A 607 -7.20 6.33 21.39
N SER A 608 -6.86 5.93 20.17
CA SER A 608 -7.59 4.93 19.39
C SER A 608 -6.67 3.75 19.14
N PHE A 609 -7.19 2.53 19.17
CA PHE A 609 -6.41 1.33 18.94
C PHE A 609 -7.20 0.31 18.12
N SER A 610 -6.48 -0.51 17.36
CA SER A 610 -7.03 -1.64 16.63
C SER A 610 -6.05 -2.80 16.64
N SER A 611 -6.59 -4.00 16.49
CA SER A 611 -5.83 -5.23 16.24
C SER A 611 -6.59 -6.07 15.23
N GLU A 612 -5.91 -6.97 14.54
CA GLU A 612 -6.53 -7.81 13.53
C GLU A 612 -7.66 -8.68 14.12
N SER A 613 -7.49 -9.24 15.32
CA SER A 613 -8.54 -10.03 15.99
C SER A 613 -9.72 -9.22 16.53
N SER A 614 -9.56 -7.90 16.74
CA SER A 614 -10.61 -7.08 17.38
C SER A 614 -11.92 -7.04 16.58
N VAL A 615 -11.85 -7.10 15.25
CA VAL A 615 -13.04 -7.09 14.38
C VAL A 615 -13.85 -8.36 14.58
N GLU A 616 -13.19 -9.52 14.62
CA GLU A 616 -13.86 -10.81 14.84
C GLU A 616 -14.49 -10.88 16.25
N GLU A 617 -13.78 -10.36 17.27
CA GLU A 617 -14.29 -10.36 18.64
C GLU A 617 -15.48 -9.43 18.85
N GLU A 618 -15.46 -8.22 18.29
CA GLU A 618 -16.58 -7.29 18.41
C GLU A 618 -17.82 -7.80 17.66
N LEU A 619 -17.66 -8.44 16.50
CA LEU A 619 -18.76 -9.12 15.82
C LEU A 619 -19.37 -10.25 16.66
N LYS A 620 -18.52 -11.05 17.31
CA LYS A 620 -18.97 -12.12 18.21
C LYS A 620 -19.70 -11.57 19.43
N ARG A 621 -19.22 -10.46 20.01
CA ARG A 621 -19.85 -9.80 21.16
C ARG A 621 -21.25 -9.31 20.81
N GLU A 622 -21.42 -8.59 19.70
CA GLU A 622 -22.72 -8.11 19.23
C GLU A 622 -23.70 -9.28 18.98
N SER A 623 -23.24 -10.34 18.31
CA SER A 623 -24.09 -11.53 18.08
C SER A 623 -24.57 -12.18 19.38
N SER A 624 -23.77 -12.16 20.45
CA SER A 624 -24.17 -12.71 21.75
C SER A 624 -25.11 -11.79 22.54
N ALA A 625 -24.97 -10.47 22.38
CA ALA A 625 -25.79 -9.48 23.09
C ALA A 625 -27.27 -9.55 22.66
N ASP A 626 -27.53 -9.84 21.39
CA ASP A 626 -28.88 -9.92 20.83
C ASP A 626 -29.64 -11.21 21.19
N ALA A 627 -28.95 -12.23 21.73
CA ALA A 627 -29.56 -13.53 22.03
C ALA A 627 -30.74 -13.43 23.02
N ILE A 628 -30.65 -12.54 24.01
CA ILE A 628 -31.71 -12.33 25.01
C ILE A 628 -32.95 -11.69 24.37
N THR A 629 -32.75 -10.68 23.51
CA THR A 629 -33.84 -10.02 22.78
C THR A 629 -34.59 -11.02 21.90
N ILE A 630 -33.85 -11.90 21.20
CA ILE A 630 -34.43 -12.97 20.39
C ILE A 630 -35.24 -13.94 21.26
N LEU A 631 -34.73 -14.36 22.42
CA LEU A 631 -35.45 -15.24 23.35
C LEU A 631 -36.79 -14.63 23.81
N ILE A 632 -36.79 -13.34 24.18
CA ILE A 632 -38.00 -12.62 24.59
C ILE A 632 -39.00 -12.57 23.43
N SER A 633 -38.55 -12.33 22.19
CA SER A 633 -39.43 -12.32 21.02
C SER A 633 -40.15 -13.66 20.82
N TYR A 634 -39.45 -14.79 20.99
CA TYR A 634 -40.05 -16.13 20.91
C TYR A 634 -41.05 -16.40 22.04
N LEU A 635 -40.78 -15.93 23.26
CA LEU A 635 -41.71 -16.06 24.39
C LEU A 635 -43.00 -15.26 24.15
N VAL A 636 -42.90 -14.05 23.61
CA VAL A 636 -44.07 -13.22 23.27
C VAL A 636 -44.89 -13.85 22.14
N MET A 637 -44.22 -14.38 21.09
CA MET A 637 -44.91 -15.12 20.02
C MET A 637 -45.64 -16.36 20.56
N PHE A 638 -45.00 -17.12 21.46
CA PHE A 638 -45.63 -18.26 22.13
C PHE A 638 -46.86 -17.86 22.94
N ALA A 639 -46.77 -16.78 23.73
CA ALA A 639 -47.89 -16.25 24.50
C ALA A 639 -49.04 -15.81 23.59
N TYR A 640 -48.74 -15.12 22.49
CA TYR A 640 -49.74 -14.67 21.51
C TYR A 640 -50.48 -15.85 20.88
N ILE A 641 -49.77 -16.88 20.40
CA ILE A 641 -50.37 -18.08 19.78
C ILE A 641 -51.26 -18.80 20.80
N SER A 642 -50.79 -18.95 22.03
CA SER A 642 -51.54 -19.64 23.09
C SER A 642 -52.82 -18.92 23.49
N LEU A 643 -52.82 -17.58 23.47
CA LEU A 643 -53.98 -16.75 23.80
C LEU A 643 -54.98 -16.62 22.64
N THR A 644 -54.53 -16.51 21.39
CA THR A 644 -55.39 -16.30 20.22
C THR A 644 -56.12 -17.56 19.76
N LEU A 645 -55.57 -18.74 20.02
CA LEU A 645 -56.19 -20.04 19.70
C LEU A 645 -57.17 -20.53 20.78
N GLY A 646 -57.22 -19.88 21.95
CA GLY A 646 -58.15 -20.23 23.03
C GLY A 646 -59.56 -19.68 22.80
N ASP A 647 -60.59 -20.39 23.29
CA ASP A 647 -61.97 -19.88 23.27
C ASP A 647 -62.12 -18.67 24.21
N SER A 648 -63.11 -17.81 23.94
CA SER A 648 -63.32 -16.51 24.61
C SER A 648 -63.11 -16.57 26.13
N PRO A 649 -62.28 -15.69 26.71
CA PRO A 649 -61.81 -15.86 28.09
C PRO A 649 -62.94 -15.65 29.10
N ARG A 650 -63.29 -16.71 29.84
CA ARG A 650 -63.98 -16.61 31.14
C ARG A 650 -62.95 -16.90 32.24
N LEU A 651 -62.80 -15.99 33.20
CA LEU A 651 -61.76 -16.04 34.26
C LEU A 651 -61.74 -17.36 35.06
N SER A 652 -62.87 -18.04 35.21
CA SER A 652 -62.97 -19.33 35.92
C SER A 652 -62.61 -20.57 35.07
N SER A 653 -62.57 -20.45 33.74
CA SER A 653 -62.29 -21.55 32.80
C SER A 653 -60.97 -21.34 32.04
N PHE A 654 -60.21 -20.28 32.34
CA PHE A 654 -59.01 -19.91 31.58
C PHE A 654 -57.99 -21.05 31.49
N TYR A 655 -57.74 -21.76 32.59
CA TYR A 655 -56.80 -22.90 32.61
C TYR A 655 -57.29 -24.13 31.81
N ILE A 656 -58.61 -24.30 31.63
CA ILE A 656 -59.20 -25.45 30.93
C ILE A 656 -59.43 -25.13 29.43
N SER A 657 -59.72 -23.87 29.12
CA SER A 657 -59.99 -23.38 27.76
C SER A 657 -58.72 -23.04 26.97
N SER A 658 -57.60 -22.75 27.66
CA SER A 658 -56.37 -22.32 27.02
C SER A 658 -55.73 -23.45 26.18
N LYS A 659 -55.40 -23.18 24.91
CA LYS A 659 -54.72 -24.12 24.00
C LYS A 659 -53.20 -24.05 24.13
N VAL A 660 -52.69 -23.94 25.37
CA VAL A 660 -51.25 -23.78 25.66
C VAL A 660 -50.44 -24.96 25.13
N LEU A 661 -50.95 -26.19 25.25
CA LEU A 661 -50.27 -27.39 24.74
C LEU A 661 -50.09 -27.34 23.21
N LEU A 662 -51.07 -26.78 22.50
CA LEU A 662 -51.00 -26.63 21.04
C LEU A 662 -49.97 -25.56 20.65
N GLY A 663 -49.95 -24.44 21.37
CA GLY A 663 -48.94 -23.39 21.20
C GLY A 663 -47.52 -23.89 21.49
N LEU A 664 -47.35 -24.66 22.56
CA LEU A 664 -46.04 -25.19 22.98
C LEU A 664 -45.55 -26.21 21.97
N SER A 665 -46.43 -27.13 21.55
CA SER A 665 -46.11 -28.13 20.52
C SER A 665 -45.74 -27.45 19.20
N GLY A 666 -46.43 -26.37 18.81
CA GLY A 666 -46.11 -25.59 17.62
C GLY A 666 -44.70 -24.99 17.66
N VAL A 667 -44.34 -24.32 18.77
CA VAL A 667 -43.00 -23.74 18.93
C VAL A 667 -41.90 -24.81 18.94
N VAL A 668 -42.14 -25.93 19.64
CA VAL A 668 -41.20 -27.06 19.67
C VAL A 668 -41.01 -27.65 18.27
N LEU A 669 -42.08 -27.81 17.47
CA LEU A 669 -41.98 -28.30 16.10
C LEU A 669 -41.16 -27.36 15.20
N VAL A 670 -41.32 -26.05 15.35
CA VAL A 670 -40.50 -25.07 14.61
C VAL A 670 -39.03 -25.20 14.99
N MET A 671 -38.72 -25.27 16.29
CA MET A 671 -37.34 -25.44 16.76
C MET A 671 -36.71 -26.74 16.25
N LEU A 672 -37.45 -27.85 16.35
CA LEU A 672 -37.03 -29.15 15.85
C LEU A 672 -36.81 -29.14 14.32
N SER A 673 -37.64 -28.43 13.56
CA SER A 673 -37.46 -28.26 12.11
C SER A 673 -36.20 -27.46 11.77
N VAL A 674 -35.90 -26.40 12.53
CA VAL A 674 -34.68 -25.60 12.33
C VAL A 674 -33.45 -26.45 12.66
N LEU A 675 -33.44 -27.13 13.81
CA LEU A 675 -32.34 -28.00 14.22
C LEU A 675 -32.14 -29.15 13.22
N GLY A 676 -33.22 -29.75 12.73
CA GLY A 676 -33.15 -30.78 11.68
C GLY A 676 -32.57 -30.24 10.37
N SER A 677 -32.88 -29.00 9.99
CA SER A 677 -32.32 -28.36 8.79
C SER A 677 -30.85 -27.96 8.94
N VAL A 678 -30.40 -27.62 10.15
CA VAL A 678 -28.98 -27.31 10.41
C VAL A 678 -28.15 -28.59 10.58
N GLY A 679 -28.79 -29.65 11.07
CA GLY A 679 -28.16 -30.96 11.22
C GLY A 679 -28.03 -31.75 9.91
N PHE A 680 -29.00 -31.63 9.00
CA PHE A 680 -28.92 -32.23 7.65
C PHE A 680 -27.85 -31.54 6.80
#